data_AF-A0A5N5EAY8-F1
#
_entry.id   AF-A0A5N5EAY8-F1
#
_cell.length_a   1.000
_cell.length_b   1.000
_cell.length_c   1.000
_cell.angle_alpha   90.00
_cell.angle_beta   90.00
_cell.angle_gamma   90.00
#
_symmetry.space_group_name_H-M   'P 1'
#
loop_
_entity.id
_entity.type
_entity.pdbx_description
1 polymer ?
#
loop_
_entity_poly.entity_id
_entity_poly.type
_entity_poly.pdbx_seq_one_letter_code
_entity_poly.pdbx_strand_id
1 'polypeptide(L)'
;MTKARDRQRAEQRQAALDRVITALTASLPDLNRAEAGQAVAEAHAAQGIPLRDLDQHLADHPKALTSGEAHCPPVVVRLAKILHTAGHTAVVRPACTDCGRSKLDLPRLGPHGRLCINCSARSSKGTCDRCGRTDTRLAARRAEGLICYSCYRVDAEVVEECAGCGQPRMPVTRRPDNSPLCVSCWVGPQHTCVSCGTVGPAKSNGPDGPLCASCHHRQQRPVRECGRCGQVRRIARRATGSRPDICEDCHSGPAKTCSICGQARPCHRGTDGAWACRSCRPGLTQECCRCGRTRRVHTRWPIGPVCSTCYTVVLDAPATCTGCGRHQPLIGVTEDGTGICGACSGSHFDYTCRTCGLGGRTYADAQCARCVLIARLQQLLAGPAGHIPEQLQPLRDTLALAERPRGILHWLKHSPNAALFASLAASGEPITHQRLDQLPPSRHLHYVRHILVHLGALPERDEELDRIPAWLDTVLADRPAGHIQLVRPYAHWHLLRRARRRAAQRRRPAEPGSFLRTRVLVALEFLAWLDEHGLDLGGLRQDGLDRWLDAGNTRTYAVRYFLSWTTDRGLTSKLTVPSIPRQQPSRLMDEDDRWHLLKQCLTDSTMAPDTRAAGALILLFGLHASHIRYLTATQLTRRDGNSYLTLDRHPILLPPRLARLLHQLAEAPHTRAALTRTNRGEPWLFPGLVLQRRLA
;
A
#
# COMPACT_ATOMS: atom_id res chain seq x y z
N MET A 1 -43.39 -41.69 30.86
CA MET A 1 -42.93 -40.68 31.85
C MET A 1 -42.55 -39.32 31.25
N THR A 2 -42.08 -39.24 30.00
CA THR A 2 -41.64 -37.98 29.35
C THR A 2 -42.79 -37.01 29.03
N LYS A 3 -43.89 -37.50 28.43
CA LYS A 3 -45.06 -36.66 28.08
C LYS A 3 -45.75 -35.97 29.27
N ALA A 4 -45.80 -36.63 30.43
CA ALA A 4 -46.37 -36.06 31.66
C ALA A 4 -45.48 -34.94 32.24
N ARG A 5 -44.16 -35.14 32.23
CA ARG A 5 -43.18 -34.12 32.64
C ARG A 5 -43.18 -32.90 31.71
N ASP A 6 -43.34 -33.12 30.41
CA ASP A 6 -43.40 -32.03 29.42
C ASP A 6 -44.70 -31.22 29.54
N ARG A 7 -45.84 -31.89 29.78
CA ARG A 7 -47.11 -31.22 30.08
C ARG A 7 -47.04 -30.40 31.36
N GLN A 8 -46.50 -30.98 32.44
CA GLN A 8 -46.31 -30.27 33.71
C GLN A 8 -45.39 -29.05 33.56
N ARG A 9 -44.32 -29.16 32.77
CA ARG A 9 -43.43 -28.03 32.46
C ARG A 9 -44.12 -26.95 31.62
N ALA A 10 -44.98 -27.33 30.68
CA ALA A 10 -45.76 -26.38 29.89
C ALA A 10 -46.79 -25.63 30.74
N GLU A 11 -47.47 -26.33 31.65
CA GLU A 11 -48.42 -25.74 32.61
C GLU A 11 -47.70 -24.78 33.58
N GLN A 12 -46.54 -25.19 34.13
CA GLN A 12 -45.72 -24.32 34.98
C GLN A 12 -45.21 -23.06 34.24
N ARG A 13 -44.82 -23.20 32.97
CA ARG A 13 -44.41 -22.07 32.12
C ARG A 13 -45.57 -21.11 31.89
N GLN A 14 -46.75 -21.63 31.58
CA GLN A 14 -47.93 -20.81 31.35
C GLN A 14 -48.32 -20.04 32.63
N ALA A 15 -48.31 -20.70 33.78
CA ALA A 15 -48.58 -20.06 35.07
C ALA A 15 -47.57 -18.93 35.40
N ALA A 16 -46.28 -19.12 35.10
CA ALA A 16 -45.27 -18.08 35.28
C ALA A 16 -45.47 -16.90 34.33
N LEU A 17 -45.84 -17.17 33.08
CA LEU A 17 -46.17 -16.11 32.11
C LEU A 17 -47.39 -15.30 32.54
N ASP A 18 -48.43 -15.98 33.05
CA ASP A 18 -49.64 -15.31 33.53
C ASP A 18 -49.37 -14.44 34.77
N ARG A 19 -48.47 -14.86 35.68
CA ARG A 19 -48.02 -14.03 36.80
C ARG A 19 -47.26 -12.80 36.34
N VAL A 20 -46.32 -12.95 35.40
CA VAL A 20 -45.58 -11.82 34.83
C VAL A 20 -46.53 -10.82 34.19
N ILE A 21 -47.45 -11.27 33.33
CA ILE A 21 -48.42 -10.39 32.67
C ILE A 21 -49.31 -9.67 33.70
N THR A 22 -49.73 -10.38 34.76
CA THR A 22 -50.52 -9.79 35.84
C THR A 22 -49.72 -8.73 36.59
N ALA A 23 -48.45 -8.98 36.91
CA ALA A 23 -47.58 -7.99 37.54
C ALA A 23 -47.34 -6.76 36.64
N LEU A 24 -47.18 -6.95 35.33
CA LEU A 24 -47.00 -5.85 34.38
C LEU A 24 -48.22 -4.94 34.28
N THR A 25 -49.40 -5.53 34.13
CA THR A 25 -50.67 -4.79 34.05
C THR A 25 -51.06 -4.12 35.36
N ALA A 26 -50.65 -4.69 36.51
CA ALA A 26 -50.80 -4.04 37.81
C ALA A 26 -49.87 -2.82 37.98
N SER A 27 -48.62 -2.91 37.51
CA SER A 27 -47.64 -1.82 37.64
C SER A 27 -47.78 -0.74 36.55
N LEU A 28 -48.48 -1.03 35.44
CA LEU A 28 -48.71 -0.12 34.32
C LEU A 28 -50.19 -0.18 33.92
N PRO A 29 -51.06 0.67 34.51
CA PRO A 29 -52.51 0.62 34.29
C PRO A 29 -52.94 0.82 32.83
N ASP A 30 -52.13 1.54 32.04
CA ASP A 30 -52.39 1.81 30.62
C ASP A 30 -51.93 0.68 29.69
N LEU A 31 -51.34 -0.40 30.23
CA LEU A 31 -50.88 -1.56 29.46
C LEU A 31 -51.93 -2.66 29.51
N ASN A 32 -52.49 -3.06 28.38
CA ASN A 32 -53.45 -4.17 28.36
C ASN A 32 -52.74 -5.54 28.35
N ARG A 33 -53.50 -6.61 28.62
CA ARG A 33 -52.95 -7.97 28.74
C ARG A 33 -52.28 -8.47 27.45
N ALA A 34 -52.81 -8.09 26.29
CA ALA A 34 -52.27 -8.49 24.99
C ALA A 34 -50.95 -7.78 24.67
N GLU A 35 -50.89 -6.47 24.92
CA GLU A 35 -49.67 -5.66 24.79
C GLU A 35 -48.57 -6.12 25.75
N ALA A 36 -48.92 -6.46 26.99
CA ALA A 36 -47.99 -7.03 27.96
C ALA A 36 -47.41 -8.36 27.46
N GLY A 37 -48.25 -9.24 26.90
CA GLY A 37 -47.81 -10.50 26.30
C GLY A 37 -46.86 -10.29 25.11
N GLN A 38 -47.19 -9.33 24.23
CA GLN A 38 -46.34 -8.97 23.10
C GLN A 38 -44.98 -8.41 23.55
N ALA A 39 -44.96 -7.50 24.52
CA ALA A 39 -43.73 -6.92 25.04
C ALA A 39 -42.82 -7.97 25.69
N VAL A 40 -43.39 -8.95 26.40
CA VAL A 40 -42.65 -10.10 26.97
C VAL A 40 -42.08 -11.00 25.87
N ALA A 41 -42.82 -11.23 24.79
CA ALA A 41 -42.34 -12.00 23.64
C ALA A 41 -41.19 -11.29 22.92
N GLU A 42 -41.34 -9.99 22.64
CA GLU A 42 -40.30 -9.14 22.03
C GLU A 42 -39.05 -9.02 22.91
N ALA A 43 -39.20 -9.07 24.23
CA ALA A 43 -38.08 -9.09 25.18
C ALA A 43 -37.35 -10.45 25.26
N HIS A 44 -37.82 -11.44 24.49
CA HIS A 44 -37.43 -12.85 24.56
C HIS A 44 -37.54 -13.42 25.97
N ALA A 45 -38.67 -13.12 26.64
CA ALA A 45 -38.92 -13.44 28.04
C ALA A 45 -40.13 -14.38 28.24
N ALA A 46 -40.66 -14.98 27.17
CA ALA A 46 -41.81 -15.89 27.25
C ALA A 46 -41.48 -17.31 27.73
N GLN A 47 -40.21 -17.67 27.89
CA GLN A 47 -39.78 -18.99 28.37
C GLN A 47 -38.35 -19.01 28.93
N GLY A 48 -37.99 -20.11 29.59
CA GLY A 48 -36.62 -20.38 30.06
C GLY A 48 -36.17 -19.49 31.22
N ILE A 49 -34.84 -19.31 31.34
CA ILE A 49 -34.22 -18.49 32.38
C ILE A 49 -34.76 -17.04 32.38
N PRO A 50 -34.94 -16.36 31.24
CA PRO A 50 -35.47 -15.00 31.22
C PRO A 50 -36.87 -14.87 31.82
N LEU A 51 -37.77 -15.84 31.59
CA LEU A 51 -39.11 -15.83 32.18
C LEU A 51 -39.03 -15.99 33.70
N ARG A 52 -38.22 -16.95 34.17
CA ARG A 52 -38.04 -17.21 35.60
C ARG A 52 -37.43 -16.02 36.34
N ASP A 53 -36.37 -15.43 35.78
CA ASP A 53 -35.70 -14.27 36.38
C ASP A 53 -36.61 -13.04 36.38
N LEU A 54 -37.47 -12.89 35.37
CA LEU A 54 -38.46 -11.81 35.30
C LEU A 54 -39.61 -12.01 36.31
N ASP A 55 -40.18 -13.21 36.38
CA ASP A 55 -41.24 -13.59 37.33
C ASP A 55 -40.78 -13.36 38.77
N GLN A 56 -39.62 -13.91 39.13
CA GLN A 56 -39.04 -13.74 40.47
C GLN A 56 -38.78 -12.27 40.79
N HIS A 57 -38.14 -11.53 39.88
CA HIS A 57 -37.77 -10.15 40.16
C HIS A 57 -38.97 -9.20 40.22
N LEU A 58 -40.02 -9.42 39.43
CA LEU A 58 -41.25 -8.63 39.54
C LEU A 58 -42.04 -8.94 40.82
N ALA A 59 -41.98 -10.19 41.31
CA ALA A 59 -42.55 -10.56 42.60
C ALA A 59 -41.81 -9.86 43.76
N ASP A 60 -40.48 -9.87 43.74
CA ASP A 60 -39.65 -9.25 44.80
C ASP A 60 -39.65 -7.72 44.72
N HIS A 61 -39.77 -7.15 43.51
CA HIS A 61 -39.70 -5.72 43.24
C HIS A 61 -40.87 -5.25 42.34
N PRO A 62 -42.09 -5.05 42.89
CA PRO A 62 -43.27 -4.68 42.11
C PRO A 62 -43.12 -3.36 41.32
N LYS A 63 -42.25 -2.46 41.78
CA LYS A 63 -41.97 -1.17 41.13
C LYS A 63 -40.81 -1.21 40.12
N ALA A 64 -40.26 -2.37 39.77
CA ALA A 64 -39.03 -2.50 38.97
C ALA A 64 -39.04 -1.76 37.62
N LEU A 65 -40.21 -1.58 36.98
CA LEU A 65 -40.34 -0.86 35.71
C LEU A 65 -40.55 0.65 35.85
N THR A 66 -40.82 1.14 37.06
CA THR A 66 -41.14 2.55 37.35
C THR A 66 -40.07 3.21 38.23
N SER A 67 -39.32 2.44 39.03
CA SER A 67 -38.27 2.97 39.92
C SER A 67 -37.01 3.40 39.19
N GLY A 68 -36.74 2.84 38.00
CA GLY A 68 -35.48 3.04 37.27
C GLY A 68 -34.28 2.35 37.94
N GLU A 69 -34.50 1.43 38.87
CA GLU A 69 -33.46 0.76 39.62
C GLU A 69 -32.54 -0.07 38.71
N ALA A 70 -31.23 0.17 38.85
CA ALA A 70 -30.24 -0.46 38.01
C ALA A 70 -29.80 -1.85 38.52
N HIS A 71 -30.23 -2.28 39.71
CA HIS A 71 -29.91 -3.60 40.26
C HIS A 71 -30.95 -4.65 39.84
N CYS A 72 -31.09 -4.85 38.53
CA CYS A 72 -32.12 -5.72 37.96
C CYS A 72 -31.56 -6.76 36.98
N PRO A 73 -32.29 -7.85 36.68
CA PRO A 73 -31.96 -8.78 35.60
C PRO A 73 -31.89 -8.11 34.22
N PRO A 74 -31.11 -8.62 33.24
CA PRO A 74 -30.99 -8.01 31.92
C PRO A 74 -32.32 -7.95 31.17
N VAL A 75 -33.22 -8.89 31.46
CA VAL A 75 -34.56 -8.96 30.87
C VAL A 75 -35.42 -7.75 31.25
N VAL A 76 -35.28 -7.21 32.46
CA VAL A 76 -35.98 -5.99 32.90
C VAL A 76 -35.52 -4.78 32.09
N VAL A 77 -34.21 -4.67 31.82
CA VAL A 77 -33.65 -3.59 30.98
C VAL A 77 -34.19 -3.66 29.54
N ARG A 78 -34.31 -4.87 28.98
CA ARG A 78 -34.91 -5.08 27.64
C ARG A 78 -36.39 -4.72 27.61
N LEU A 79 -37.15 -5.21 28.60
CA LEU A 79 -38.59 -4.97 28.69
C LEU A 79 -38.90 -3.48 28.88
N ALA A 80 -38.18 -2.80 29.79
CA ALA A 80 -38.33 -1.36 29.99
C ALA A 80 -38.02 -0.55 28.72
N LYS A 81 -37.04 -0.99 27.92
CA LYS A 81 -36.73 -0.36 26.63
C LYS A 81 -37.86 -0.54 25.62
N ILE A 82 -38.43 -1.73 25.51
CA ILE A 82 -39.55 -2.04 24.60
C ILE A 82 -40.77 -1.21 24.97
N LEU A 83 -41.22 -1.28 26.22
CA LEU A 83 -42.40 -0.56 26.69
C LEU A 83 -42.25 0.97 26.58
N HIS A 84 -41.07 1.50 26.91
CA HIS A 84 -40.81 2.93 26.75
C HIS A 84 -40.78 3.36 25.26
N THR A 85 -40.34 2.49 24.35
CA THR A 85 -40.35 2.77 22.89
C THR A 85 -41.76 2.66 22.31
N ALA A 86 -42.60 1.80 22.88
CA ALA A 86 -44.03 1.67 22.55
C ALA A 86 -44.88 2.85 23.06
N GLY A 87 -44.31 3.78 23.84
CA GLY A 87 -44.97 5.01 24.27
C GLY A 87 -45.46 5.02 25.72
N HIS A 88 -45.23 3.96 26.52
CA HIS A 88 -45.63 3.94 27.93
C HIS A 88 -44.71 4.84 28.77
N THR A 89 -45.17 6.05 29.09
CA THR A 89 -44.38 7.11 29.75
C THR A 89 -44.11 6.85 31.23
N ALA A 90 -44.92 6.03 31.89
CA ALA A 90 -44.72 5.61 33.28
C ALA A 90 -43.47 4.71 33.45
N VAL A 91 -42.96 4.13 32.36
CA VAL A 91 -41.79 3.24 32.39
C VAL A 91 -40.50 4.04 32.44
N VAL A 92 -39.75 3.88 33.54
CA VAL A 92 -38.43 4.50 33.74
C VAL A 92 -37.34 3.49 33.37
N ARG A 93 -36.61 3.80 32.30
CA ARG A 93 -35.49 2.97 31.85
C ARG A 93 -34.33 3.01 32.85
N PRO A 94 -33.83 1.87 33.33
CA PRO A 94 -32.64 1.83 34.18
C PRO A 94 -31.45 2.54 33.52
N ALA A 95 -30.74 3.35 34.29
CA ALA A 95 -29.55 4.07 33.84
C ALA A 95 -28.27 3.31 34.20
N CYS A 96 -27.23 3.45 33.36
CA CYS A 96 -25.90 2.97 33.73
C CYS A 96 -25.43 3.68 35.00
N THR A 97 -25.09 2.93 36.04
CA THR A 97 -24.71 3.51 37.35
C THR A 97 -23.46 4.38 37.29
N ASP A 98 -22.52 4.09 36.37
CA ASP A 98 -21.31 4.92 36.21
C ASP A 98 -21.50 6.20 35.37
N CYS A 99 -22.28 6.15 34.29
CA CYS A 99 -22.36 7.27 33.34
C CYS A 99 -23.73 7.95 33.27
N GLY A 100 -24.72 7.47 34.03
CA GLY A 100 -26.06 8.05 34.14
C GLY A 100 -26.92 7.92 32.88
N ARG A 101 -26.47 7.23 31.83
CA ARG A 101 -27.22 7.13 30.57
C ARG A 101 -28.20 5.96 30.60
N SER A 102 -29.48 6.25 30.34
CA SER A 102 -30.59 5.28 30.29
C SER A 102 -30.90 4.73 28.89
N LYS A 103 -30.40 5.37 27.82
CA LYS A 103 -30.62 4.94 26.43
C LYS A 103 -29.74 3.75 25.98
N LEU A 104 -28.84 3.26 26.84
CA LEU A 104 -27.85 2.24 26.50
C LEU A 104 -28.31 0.85 26.91
N ASP A 105 -27.79 -0.18 26.24
CA ASP A 105 -27.89 -1.55 26.74
C ASP A 105 -26.93 -1.73 27.93
N LEU A 106 -27.43 -2.36 28.99
CA LEU A 106 -26.71 -2.55 30.26
C LEU A 106 -26.46 -4.04 30.54
N PRO A 107 -25.51 -4.69 29.85
CA PRO A 107 -25.39 -6.15 29.93
C PRO A 107 -24.73 -6.65 31.21
N ARG A 108 -23.92 -5.83 31.90
CA ARG A 108 -23.11 -6.28 33.05
C ARG A 108 -23.64 -5.74 34.36
N LEU A 109 -23.71 -6.57 35.40
CA LEU A 109 -23.97 -6.13 36.77
C LEU A 109 -22.64 -5.72 37.41
N GLY A 110 -22.53 -4.47 37.85
CA GLY A 110 -21.41 -3.94 38.62
C GLY A 110 -21.76 -3.81 40.12
N PRO A 111 -20.83 -3.31 40.95
CA PRO A 111 -20.99 -3.26 42.40
C PRO A 111 -22.16 -2.40 42.88
N HIS A 112 -22.55 -1.37 42.12
CA HIS A 112 -23.65 -0.46 42.46
C HIS A 112 -24.89 -0.64 41.57
N GLY A 113 -24.90 -1.64 40.68
CA GLY A 113 -25.97 -1.87 39.69
C GLY A 113 -25.44 -2.04 38.26
N ARG A 114 -26.33 -2.03 37.27
CA ARG A 114 -26.03 -2.36 35.88
C ARG A 114 -25.16 -1.31 35.17
N LEU A 115 -24.20 -1.80 34.40
CA LEU A 115 -23.22 -1.01 33.65
C LEU A 115 -23.39 -1.19 32.13
N CYS A 116 -23.21 -0.10 31.39
CA CYS A 116 -23.13 -0.16 29.93
C CYS A 116 -21.82 -0.81 29.48
N ILE A 117 -21.77 -1.31 28.24
CA ILE A 117 -20.59 -2.00 27.67
C ILE A 117 -19.32 -1.16 27.86
N ASN A 118 -19.38 0.14 27.62
CA ASN A 118 -18.21 1.02 27.70
C ASN A 118 -17.74 1.28 29.14
N CYS A 119 -18.67 1.47 30.09
CA CYS A 119 -18.31 1.65 31.49
C CYS A 119 -17.79 0.36 32.10
N SER A 120 -18.46 -0.78 31.81
CA SER A 120 -17.97 -2.09 32.22
C SER A 120 -16.59 -2.44 31.64
N ALA A 121 -16.29 -1.97 30.43
CA ALA A 121 -14.96 -2.12 29.81
C ALA A 121 -13.90 -1.17 30.39
N ARG A 122 -14.30 -0.08 31.04
CA ARG A 122 -13.41 0.84 31.75
C ARG A 122 -13.14 0.38 33.18
N SER A 123 -14.11 -0.26 33.83
CA SER A 123 -13.93 -0.86 35.14
C SER A 123 -13.15 -2.18 35.10
N SER A 124 -13.07 -2.83 33.93
CA SER A 124 -12.23 -4.02 33.70
C SER A 124 -10.75 -3.70 33.45
N LYS A 125 -10.25 -2.59 34.00
CA LYS A 125 -8.82 -2.28 33.95
C LYS A 125 -8.10 -3.00 35.07
N GLY A 126 -6.91 -3.51 34.78
CA GLY A 126 -6.09 -4.19 35.77
C GLY A 126 -4.68 -4.42 35.24
N THR A 127 -3.96 -5.33 35.88
CA THR A 127 -2.62 -5.73 35.47
C THR A 127 -2.72 -6.88 34.47
N CYS A 128 -1.96 -6.81 33.38
CA CYS A 128 -1.88 -7.85 32.38
C CYS A 128 -0.85 -8.90 32.79
N ASP A 129 -1.28 -10.13 33.05
CA ASP A 129 -0.39 -11.19 33.55
C ASP A 129 0.64 -11.65 32.50
N ARG A 130 0.43 -11.37 31.21
CA ARG A 130 1.40 -11.69 30.15
C ARG A 130 2.47 -10.61 29.92
N CYS A 131 2.15 -9.33 30.09
CA CYS A 131 3.06 -8.24 29.73
C CYS A 131 3.35 -7.24 30.85
N GLY A 132 2.80 -7.47 32.05
CA GLY A 132 3.03 -6.66 33.25
C GLY A 132 2.43 -5.26 33.22
N ARG A 133 1.76 -4.83 32.14
CA ARG A 133 1.17 -3.48 32.08
C ARG A 133 0.02 -3.34 33.08
N THR A 134 0.05 -2.29 33.87
CA THR A 134 -0.98 -1.88 34.82
C THR A 134 -1.96 -0.86 34.19
N ASP A 135 -3.13 -0.65 34.82
CA ASP A 135 -4.22 0.23 34.35
C ASP A 135 -4.65 -0.02 32.88
N THR A 136 -4.47 -1.26 32.39
CA THR A 136 -4.77 -1.61 31.00
C THR A 136 -6.09 -2.36 30.91
N ARG A 137 -6.78 -2.20 29.77
CA ARG A 137 -8.03 -2.93 29.52
C ARG A 137 -7.70 -4.42 29.29
N LEU A 138 -8.22 -5.25 30.19
CA LEU A 138 -8.11 -6.71 30.11
C LEU A 138 -9.15 -7.24 29.10
N ALA A 139 -8.72 -8.13 28.23
CA ALA A 139 -9.47 -8.59 27.07
C ALA A 139 -9.90 -10.05 27.15
N ALA A 140 -9.07 -10.92 27.74
CA ALA A 140 -9.35 -12.34 27.87
C ALA A 140 -8.66 -12.92 29.10
N ARG A 141 -9.17 -14.08 29.56
CA ARG A 141 -8.50 -14.94 30.54
C ARG A 141 -7.78 -16.08 29.80
N ARG A 142 -6.57 -16.41 30.23
CA ARG A 142 -5.71 -17.49 29.77
C ARG A 142 -5.16 -18.25 30.97
N ALA A 143 -4.38 -19.31 30.73
CA ALA A 143 -3.78 -20.13 31.78
C ALA A 143 -2.89 -19.30 32.71
N GLU A 144 -2.16 -18.34 32.15
CA GLU A 144 -1.32 -17.39 32.90
C GLU A 144 -2.10 -16.27 33.61
N GLY A 145 -3.42 -16.17 33.41
CA GLY A 145 -4.26 -15.12 34.01
C GLY A 145 -4.96 -14.20 33.01
N LEU A 146 -5.28 -12.98 33.42
CA LEU A 146 -5.96 -11.99 32.59
C LEU A 146 -4.95 -11.25 31.70
N ILE A 147 -5.21 -11.24 30.39
CA ILE A 147 -4.34 -10.60 29.41
C ILE A 147 -4.99 -9.34 28.82
N CYS A 148 -4.19 -8.33 28.51
CA CYS A 148 -4.64 -7.11 27.86
C CYS A 148 -4.97 -7.30 26.38
N TYR A 149 -5.74 -6.37 25.80
CA TYR A 149 -6.12 -6.43 24.39
C TYR A 149 -4.92 -6.46 23.42
N SER A 150 -3.79 -5.85 23.79
CA SER A 150 -2.59 -5.88 22.95
C SER A 150 -1.97 -7.28 22.89
N CYS A 151 -1.93 -7.98 24.03
CA CYS A 151 -1.49 -9.38 24.10
C CYS A 151 -2.47 -10.33 23.44
N TYR A 152 -3.77 -10.08 23.60
CA TYR A 152 -4.84 -10.85 22.97
C TYR A 152 -4.77 -10.83 21.43
N ARG A 153 -4.43 -9.68 20.82
CA ARG A 153 -4.36 -9.53 19.36
C ARG A 153 -3.26 -10.34 18.66
N VAL A 154 -2.28 -10.81 19.43
CA VAL A 154 -1.14 -11.60 18.95
C VAL A 154 -1.11 -12.98 19.60
N ASP A 155 -2.18 -13.34 20.31
CA ASP A 155 -2.33 -14.60 21.01
C ASP A 155 -2.49 -15.76 20.01
N ALA A 156 -1.74 -16.84 20.21
CA ALA A 156 -1.72 -17.98 19.31
C ALA A 156 -3.10 -18.67 19.15
N GLU A 157 -3.96 -18.61 20.18
CA GLU A 157 -5.32 -19.18 20.12
C GLU A 157 -6.29 -18.31 19.33
N VAL A 158 -5.90 -17.08 18.97
CA VAL A 158 -6.77 -16.06 18.36
C VAL A 158 -6.34 -15.71 16.94
N VAL A 159 -5.03 -15.76 16.67
CA VAL A 159 -4.50 -15.44 15.35
C VAL A 159 -4.70 -16.63 14.40
N GLU A 160 -5.19 -16.33 13.21
CA GLU A 160 -5.33 -17.30 12.12
C GLU A 160 -4.54 -16.81 10.90
N GLU A 161 -4.24 -17.72 9.98
CA GLU A 161 -3.56 -17.38 8.75
C GLU A 161 -4.47 -16.55 7.84
N CYS A 162 -4.12 -15.28 7.63
CA CYS A 162 -4.95 -14.39 6.83
C CYS A 162 -4.92 -14.76 5.34
N ALA A 163 -6.08 -15.01 4.73
CA ALA A 163 -6.24 -15.34 3.31
C ALA A 163 -5.80 -14.23 2.32
N GLY A 164 -5.46 -13.04 2.82
CA GLY A 164 -4.95 -11.92 2.02
C GLY A 164 -3.42 -11.78 2.04
N CYS A 165 -2.76 -12.09 3.17
CA CYS A 165 -1.32 -11.89 3.32
C CYS A 165 -0.54 -13.12 3.81
N GLY A 166 -1.22 -14.23 4.12
CA GLY A 166 -0.61 -15.46 4.62
C GLY A 166 0.02 -15.33 6.00
N GLN A 167 -0.22 -14.22 6.73
CA GLN A 167 0.40 -13.99 8.03
C GLN A 167 -0.57 -14.34 9.17
N PRO A 168 -0.08 -14.91 10.28
CA PRO A 168 -0.89 -15.16 11.47
C PRO A 168 -1.31 -13.82 12.07
N ARG A 169 -2.60 -13.48 11.93
CA ARG A 169 -3.17 -12.22 12.37
C ARG A 169 -4.56 -12.47 12.94
N MET A 170 -4.95 -11.70 13.94
CA MET A 170 -6.33 -11.72 14.44
C MET A 170 -7.31 -11.38 13.28
N PRO A 171 -8.26 -12.27 12.95
CA PRO A 171 -9.26 -12.01 11.92
C PRO A 171 -10.17 -10.86 12.34
N VAL A 172 -10.45 -9.94 11.41
CA VAL A 172 -11.47 -8.88 11.63
C VAL A 172 -12.75 -9.13 10.85
N THR A 173 -12.67 -9.90 9.78
CA THR A 173 -13.81 -10.36 9.01
C THR A 173 -13.47 -11.70 8.36
N ARG A 174 -14.46 -12.36 7.79
CA ARG A 174 -14.29 -13.56 6.97
C ARG A 174 -14.89 -13.33 5.60
N ARG A 175 -14.28 -13.92 4.58
CA ARG A 175 -14.87 -14.00 3.23
C ARG A 175 -16.08 -14.95 3.24
N PRO A 176 -16.90 -14.97 2.17
CA PRO A 176 -18.02 -15.90 2.05
C PRO A 176 -17.63 -17.39 2.17
N ASP A 177 -16.41 -17.74 1.80
CA ASP A 177 -15.79 -19.07 1.97
C ASP A 177 -15.28 -19.34 3.40
N ASN A 178 -15.63 -18.48 4.37
CA ASN A 178 -15.21 -18.50 5.77
C ASN A 178 -13.70 -18.27 6.02
N SER A 179 -12.94 -17.91 4.99
CA SER A 179 -11.51 -17.64 5.14
C SER A 179 -11.25 -16.29 5.85
N PRO A 180 -10.31 -16.23 6.82
CA PRO A 180 -10.12 -15.04 7.67
C PRO A 180 -9.32 -13.93 6.97
N LEU A 181 -9.76 -12.68 7.14
CA LEU A 181 -9.03 -11.50 6.70
C LEU A 181 -8.61 -10.63 7.88
N CYS A 182 -7.34 -10.21 7.88
CA CYS A 182 -6.80 -9.28 8.85
C CYS A 182 -7.18 -7.83 8.52
N VAL A 183 -7.09 -6.94 9.51
CA VAL A 183 -7.46 -5.52 9.37
C VAL A 183 -6.74 -4.78 8.24
N SER A 184 -5.54 -5.21 7.87
CA SER A 184 -4.75 -4.60 6.79
C SER A 184 -5.14 -5.11 5.40
N CYS A 185 -5.64 -6.34 5.31
CA CYS A 185 -6.04 -6.97 4.05
C CYS A 185 -7.53 -6.78 3.75
N TRP A 186 -8.32 -6.52 4.79
CA TRP A 186 -9.72 -6.22 4.62
C TRP A 186 -9.92 -4.79 4.09
N VAL A 187 -10.65 -4.68 2.98
CA VAL A 187 -11.17 -3.42 2.46
C VAL A 187 -12.66 -3.40 2.74
N GLY A 188 -13.09 -2.48 3.61
CA GLY A 188 -14.52 -2.32 3.90
C GLY A 188 -15.29 -1.78 2.70
N PRO A 189 -16.62 -2.01 2.62
CA PRO A 189 -17.46 -1.43 1.59
C PRO A 189 -17.30 0.09 1.52
N GLN A 190 -17.11 0.62 0.31
CA GLN A 190 -17.01 2.06 0.08
C GLN A 190 -18.40 2.64 -0.13
N HIS A 191 -18.65 3.77 0.51
CA HIS A 191 -19.92 4.48 0.45
C HIS A 191 -19.67 5.96 0.16
N THR A 192 -20.60 6.58 -0.57
CA THR A 192 -20.62 8.03 -0.76
C THR A 192 -21.24 8.67 0.48
N CYS A 193 -20.48 9.49 1.20
CA CYS A 193 -20.99 10.18 2.38
C CYS A 193 -22.14 11.13 2.01
N VAL A 194 -23.33 10.91 2.56
CA VAL A 194 -24.52 11.73 2.25
C VAL A 194 -24.39 13.19 2.68
N SER A 195 -23.48 13.49 3.61
CA SER A 195 -23.24 14.85 4.09
C SER A 195 -22.14 15.61 3.36
N CYS A 196 -21.12 14.94 2.81
CA CYS A 196 -19.96 15.64 2.22
C CYS A 196 -19.51 15.09 0.85
N GLY A 197 -20.19 14.08 0.32
CA GLY A 197 -19.91 13.49 -0.99
C GLY A 197 -18.62 12.66 -1.07
N THR A 198 -17.80 12.61 -0.02
CA THR A 198 -16.54 11.85 -0.03
C THR A 198 -16.81 10.35 -0.06
N VAL A 199 -16.14 9.64 -0.97
CA VAL A 199 -16.19 8.17 -1.08
C VAL A 199 -15.20 7.53 -0.12
N GLY A 200 -15.67 6.59 0.71
CA GLY A 200 -14.84 5.85 1.66
C GLY A 200 -15.65 4.95 2.59
N PRO A 201 -15.01 4.30 3.57
CA PRO A 201 -15.74 3.45 4.52
C PRO A 201 -16.71 4.27 5.39
N ALA A 202 -17.94 3.79 5.52
CA ALA A 202 -18.95 4.42 6.37
C ALA A 202 -18.63 4.20 7.87
N LYS A 203 -18.75 5.26 8.66
CA LYS A 203 -18.67 5.17 10.13
C LYS A 203 -20.02 4.78 10.76
N SER A 204 -21.10 5.20 10.11
CA SER A 204 -22.48 4.87 10.47
C SER A 204 -23.34 4.83 9.22
N ASN A 205 -24.31 3.93 9.20
CA ASN A 205 -25.38 3.93 8.21
C ASN A 205 -26.64 4.44 8.93
N GLY A 206 -26.95 5.73 8.72
CA GLY A 206 -28.15 6.35 9.26
C GLY A 206 -29.35 6.15 8.32
N PRO A 207 -30.55 6.58 8.73
CA PRO A 207 -31.75 6.53 7.89
C PRO A 207 -31.58 7.31 6.58
N ASP A 208 -30.86 8.44 6.61
CA ASP A 208 -30.57 9.27 5.44
C ASP A 208 -29.40 8.74 4.58
N GLY A 209 -28.79 7.61 4.98
CA GLY A 209 -27.67 6.97 4.29
C GLY A 209 -26.33 7.02 5.03
N PRO A 210 -25.25 6.53 4.38
CA PRO A 210 -23.94 6.35 5.00
C PRO A 210 -23.21 7.68 5.26
N LEU A 211 -22.62 7.81 6.45
CA LEU A 211 -21.80 8.97 6.84
C LEU A 211 -20.34 8.58 7.05
N CYS A 212 -19.43 9.39 6.51
CA CYS A 212 -18.00 9.26 6.82
C CYS A 212 -17.73 9.60 8.29
N ALA A 213 -16.58 9.14 8.82
CA ALA A 213 -16.23 9.36 10.23
C ALA A 213 -16.26 10.83 10.64
N SER A 214 -15.80 11.74 9.77
CA SER A 214 -15.81 13.18 10.05
C SER A 214 -17.23 13.73 10.18
N CYS A 215 -18.12 13.43 9.23
CA CYS A 215 -19.50 13.90 9.24
C CYS A 215 -20.32 13.28 10.38
N HIS A 216 -20.17 11.98 10.63
CA HIS A 216 -20.79 11.31 11.77
C HIS A 216 -20.35 11.94 13.11
N HIS A 217 -19.05 12.18 13.30
CA HIS A 217 -18.56 12.85 14.50
C HIS A 217 -19.00 14.32 14.60
N ARG A 218 -19.17 15.01 13.47
CA ARG A 218 -19.69 16.40 13.44
C ARG A 218 -21.16 16.45 13.86
N GLN A 219 -21.99 15.52 13.39
CA GLN A 219 -23.42 15.47 13.74
C GLN A 219 -23.65 15.10 15.22
N GLN A 220 -22.76 14.32 15.83
CA GLN A 220 -22.87 13.91 17.25
C GLN A 220 -22.29 14.92 18.25
N ARG A 221 -21.82 16.08 17.79
CA ARG A 221 -21.31 17.13 18.69
C ARG A 221 -22.48 17.91 19.28
N PRO A 222 -22.62 17.96 20.61
CA PRO A 222 -23.70 18.71 21.23
C PRO A 222 -23.53 20.21 20.97
N VAL A 223 -24.65 20.90 20.74
CA VAL A 223 -24.72 22.36 20.73
C VAL A 223 -24.96 22.81 22.16
N ARG A 224 -24.00 23.53 22.74
CA ARG A 224 -24.02 24.01 24.13
C ARG A 224 -23.29 25.35 24.21
N GLU A 225 -23.43 26.01 25.34
CA GLU A 225 -22.67 27.21 25.62
C GLU A 225 -21.16 26.91 25.72
N CYS A 226 -20.37 27.69 24.98
CA CYS A 226 -18.92 27.62 25.04
C CYS A 226 -18.41 28.41 26.23
N GLY A 227 -17.81 27.78 27.24
CA GLY A 227 -17.26 28.49 28.40
C GLY A 227 -15.97 29.28 28.12
N ARG A 228 -15.64 29.54 26.84
CA ARG A 228 -14.63 30.53 26.44
C ARG A 228 -15.22 31.78 25.79
N CYS A 229 -16.28 31.65 24.99
CA CYS A 229 -16.86 32.80 24.29
C CYS A 229 -18.33 33.08 24.65
N GLY A 230 -18.93 32.30 25.55
CA GLY A 230 -20.32 32.42 25.99
C GLY A 230 -21.38 32.12 24.93
N GLN A 231 -20.96 31.77 23.70
CA GLN A 231 -21.90 31.55 22.59
C GLN A 231 -22.36 30.08 22.56
N VAL A 232 -23.66 29.87 22.31
CA VAL A 232 -24.25 28.55 22.08
C VAL A 232 -23.86 28.08 20.68
N ARG A 233 -22.92 27.14 20.61
CA ARG A 233 -22.36 26.60 19.36
C ARG A 233 -22.04 25.11 19.48
N ARG A 234 -21.70 24.47 18.36
CA ARG A 234 -21.23 23.08 18.37
C ARG A 234 -19.93 22.97 19.15
N ILE A 235 -19.91 22.09 20.15
CA ILE A 235 -18.75 21.89 21.03
C ILE A 235 -17.75 20.94 20.38
N ALA A 236 -16.56 21.46 20.07
CA ALA A 236 -15.43 20.68 19.58
C ALA A 236 -14.70 19.93 20.68
N ARG A 237 -14.65 20.49 21.90
CA ARG A 237 -13.94 19.91 23.03
C ARG A 237 -14.80 20.01 24.27
N ARG A 238 -15.19 18.85 24.82
CA ARG A 238 -16.07 18.78 25.99
C ARG A 238 -15.38 19.23 27.27
N ALA A 239 -16.19 19.75 28.20
CA ALA A 239 -15.84 20.11 29.55
C ALA A 239 -15.32 18.89 30.32
N THR A 240 -14.36 19.12 31.22
CA THR A 240 -13.95 18.19 32.28
C THR A 240 -13.95 18.97 33.60
N GLY A 241 -13.79 18.32 34.76
CA GLY A 241 -13.82 18.99 36.06
C GLY A 241 -12.87 20.21 36.20
N SER A 242 -11.84 20.32 35.35
CA SER A 242 -10.87 21.42 35.31
C SER A 242 -10.94 22.34 34.08
N ARG A 243 -11.86 22.14 33.12
CA ARG A 243 -11.95 22.99 31.91
C ARG A 243 -13.36 23.02 31.30
N PRO A 244 -13.81 24.17 30.76
CA PRO A 244 -15.15 24.29 30.19
C PRO A 244 -15.32 23.64 28.81
N ASP A 245 -16.58 23.58 28.33
CA ASP A 245 -16.94 23.22 26.96
C ASP A 245 -16.38 24.29 25.99
N ILE A 246 -15.73 23.87 24.89
CA ILE A 246 -15.13 24.79 23.89
C ILE A 246 -15.73 24.53 22.51
N CYS A 247 -16.29 25.57 21.88
CA CYS A 247 -16.87 25.48 20.53
C CYS A 247 -15.82 25.30 19.42
N GLU A 248 -16.27 24.87 18.24
CA GLU A 248 -15.43 24.65 17.05
C GLU A 248 -14.58 25.87 16.65
N ASP A 249 -15.13 27.07 16.76
CA ASP A 249 -14.43 28.32 16.43
C ASP A 249 -13.43 28.72 17.52
N CYS A 250 -13.79 28.55 18.79
CA CYS A 250 -12.84 28.76 19.88
C CYS A 250 -11.72 27.72 19.89
N HIS A 251 -11.98 26.52 19.35
CA HIS A 251 -11.02 25.44 19.23
C HIS A 251 -10.08 25.60 18.03
N SER A 252 -10.59 26.07 16.89
CA SER A 252 -9.87 26.15 15.61
C SER A 252 -9.40 27.56 15.25
N GLY A 253 -10.10 28.59 15.75
CA GLY A 253 -9.91 29.99 15.39
C GLY A 253 -10.67 30.40 14.12
N PRO A 254 -11.20 31.63 14.01
CA PRO A 254 -11.81 32.11 12.76
C PRO A 254 -10.78 32.16 11.61
N ALA A 255 -11.26 31.99 10.38
CA ALA A 255 -10.45 32.21 9.18
C ALA A 255 -10.16 33.72 9.04
N LYS A 256 -8.93 34.11 9.39
CA LYS A 256 -8.42 35.48 9.30
C LYS A 256 -7.08 35.46 8.59
N THR A 257 -6.68 36.59 8.03
CA THR A 257 -5.33 36.78 7.50
C THR A 257 -4.36 36.75 8.66
N CYS A 258 -3.44 35.78 8.66
CA CYS A 258 -2.43 35.65 9.69
C CYS A 258 -1.50 36.87 9.64
N SER A 259 -1.35 37.60 10.74
CA SER A 259 -0.48 38.78 10.85
C SER A 259 1.01 38.47 10.63
N ILE A 260 1.40 37.19 10.68
CA ILE A 260 2.80 36.74 10.55
C ILE A 260 3.10 36.17 9.16
N CYS A 261 2.21 35.35 8.59
CA CYS A 261 2.46 34.70 7.29
C CYS A 261 1.59 35.21 6.13
N GLY A 262 0.68 36.15 6.38
CA GLY A 262 -0.17 36.78 5.37
C GLY A 262 -1.24 35.87 4.75
N GLN A 263 -1.32 34.60 5.14
CA GLN A 263 -2.26 33.64 4.57
C GLN A 263 -3.59 33.61 5.34
N ALA A 264 -4.70 33.52 4.63
CA ALA A 264 -6.03 33.31 5.22
C ALA A 264 -6.12 31.88 5.80
N ARG A 265 -6.08 31.77 7.12
CA ARG A 265 -6.08 30.49 7.84
C ARG A 265 -6.89 30.58 9.13
N PRO A 266 -7.28 29.45 9.74
CA PRO A 266 -7.78 29.44 11.11
C PRO A 266 -6.74 30.04 12.06
N CYS A 267 -7.06 31.22 12.60
CA CYS A 267 -6.18 32.03 13.42
C CYS A 267 -6.76 32.24 14.82
N HIS A 268 -5.89 32.33 15.82
CA HIS A 268 -6.28 32.71 17.17
C HIS A 268 -5.81 34.14 17.43
N ARG A 269 -6.63 34.91 18.14
CA ARG A 269 -6.26 36.26 18.58
C ARG A 269 -5.24 36.15 19.71
N GLY A 270 -4.08 36.77 19.54
CA GLY A 270 -3.05 36.92 20.56
C GLY A 270 -3.44 37.94 21.62
N THR A 271 -2.63 38.05 22.68
CA THR A 271 -2.80 39.04 23.75
C THR A 271 -2.55 40.48 23.27
N ASP A 272 -1.79 40.61 22.19
CA ASP A 272 -1.54 41.83 21.40
C ASP A 272 -2.72 42.20 20.46
N GLY A 273 -3.79 41.41 20.46
CA GLY A 273 -4.95 41.63 19.60
C GLY A 273 -4.78 41.17 18.15
N ALA A 274 -3.58 40.70 17.75
CA ALA A 274 -3.26 40.26 16.39
C ALA A 274 -3.74 38.82 16.13
N TRP A 275 -4.10 38.51 14.87
CA TRP A 275 -4.56 37.17 14.48
C TRP A 275 -3.40 36.33 13.97
N ALA A 276 -3.01 35.27 14.68
CA ALA A 276 -1.93 34.37 14.27
C ALA A 276 -2.46 32.95 14.02
N CYS A 277 -2.05 32.32 12.91
CA CYS A 277 -2.40 30.93 12.63
C CYS A 277 -1.67 29.98 13.60
N ARG A 278 -2.19 28.75 13.78
CA ARG A 278 -1.59 27.74 14.69
C ARG A 278 -0.08 27.51 14.43
N SER A 279 0.35 27.59 13.17
CA SER A 279 1.75 27.41 12.77
C SER A 279 2.65 28.62 13.10
N CYS A 280 2.06 29.81 13.22
CA CYS A 280 2.77 31.07 13.50
C CYS A 280 2.64 31.51 14.98
N ARG A 281 2.00 30.71 15.83
CA ARG A 281 1.76 31.08 17.22
C ARG A 281 3.09 31.16 18.00
N PRO A 282 3.33 32.20 18.83
CA PRO A 282 4.66 32.51 19.40
C PRO A 282 5.34 31.46 20.30
N GLY A 283 4.70 30.33 20.61
CA GLY A 283 5.23 29.34 21.57
C GLY A 283 6.07 28.21 20.97
N LEU A 284 6.29 28.17 19.65
CA LEU A 284 6.93 27.01 19.01
C LEU A 284 7.96 27.36 17.94
N THR A 285 8.10 28.61 17.53
CA THR A 285 9.08 29.02 16.53
C THR A 285 10.21 29.78 17.21
N GLN A 286 11.41 29.22 17.16
CA GLN A 286 12.65 29.88 17.58
C GLN A 286 13.66 29.80 16.44
N GLU A 287 14.70 30.62 16.51
CA GLU A 287 15.84 30.50 15.62
C GLU A 287 16.48 29.12 15.80
N CYS A 288 16.57 28.35 14.72
CA CYS A 288 17.21 27.04 14.76
C CYS A 288 18.72 27.23 14.86
N CYS A 289 19.33 26.80 15.96
CA CYS A 289 20.76 27.01 16.23
C CYS A 289 21.72 26.43 15.17
N ARG A 290 21.22 25.55 14.28
CA ARG A 290 21.99 24.96 13.18
C ARG A 290 21.84 25.68 11.83
N CYS A 291 20.69 26.28 11.54
CA CYS A 291 20.46 26.89 10.22
C CYS A 291 20.12 28.37 10.27
N GLY A 292 20.03 28.97 11.46
CA GLY A 292 19.71 30.38 11.68
C GLY A 292 18.29 30.78 11.26
N ARG A 293 17.48 29.84 10.76
CA ARG A 293 16.12 30.12 10.29
C ARG A 293 15.14 29.97 11.44
N THR A 294 14.29 30.97 11.63
CA THR A 294 13.14 30.90 12.54
C THR A 294 12.18 29.81 12.07
N ARG A 295 12.18 28.69 12.77
CA ARG A 295 11.43 27.49 12.42
C ARG A 295 10.81 26.88 13.66
N ARG A 296 9.84 25.99 13.45
CA ARG A 296 9.26 25.23 14.55
C ARG A 296 10.33 24.37 15.23
N VAL A 297 10.48 24.51 16.55
CA VAL A 297 11.36 23.67 17.37
C VAL A 297 10.83 22.24 17.36
N HIS A 298 11.62 21.31 16.84
CA HIS A 298 11.33 19.87 16.82
C HIS A 298 11.85 19.19 18.09
N THR A 299 13.09 19.53 18.48
CA THR A 299 13.71 19.07 19.72
C THR A 299 14.64 20.16 20.26
N ARG A 300 15.02 20.05 21.54
CA ARG A 300 16.06 20.87 22.16
C ARG A 300 17.24 19.97 22.49
N TRP A 301 18.35 20.17 21.80
CA TRP A 301 19.61 19.51 22.10
C TRP A 301 20.47 20.42 22.99
N PRO A 302 21.58 19.93 23.55
CA PRO A 302 22.54 20.75 24.28
C PRO A 302 23.04 21.97 23.48
N ILE A 303 23.17 21.86 22.15
CA ILE A 303 23.44 23.02 21.26
C ILE A 303 22.28 24.01 21.09
N GLY A 304 21.10 23.75 21.65
CA GLY A 304 19.92 24.61 21.56
C GLY A 304 18.73 24.04 20.75
N PRO A 305 17.75 24.90 20.39
CA PRO A 305 16.55 24.48 19.66
C PRO A 305 16.83 24.15 18.20
N VAL A 306 16.33 23.00 17.73
CA VAL A 306 16.58 22.48 16.38
C VAL A 306 15.28 22.21 15.63
N CYS A 307 15.21 22.61 14.36
CA CYS A 307 14.06 22.31 13.49
C CYS A 307 14.09 20.87 12.96
N SER A 308 12.96 20.34 12.47
CA SER A 308 12.85 18.94 12.01
C SER A 308 13.81 18.57 10.86
N THR A 309 14.11 19.52 9.98
CA THR A 309 15.08 19.33 8.89
C THR A 309 16.49 19.17 9.44
N CYS A 310 16.95 20.10 10.28
CA CYS A 310 18.28 20.04 10.89
C CYS A 310 18.42 18.84 11.84
N TYR A 311 17.35 18.48 12.53
CA TYR A 311 17.27 17.25 13.32
C TYR A 311 17.59 16.02 12.45
N THR A 312 16.93 15.91 11.29
CA THR A 312 17.17 14.80 10.37
C THR A 312 18.60 14.82 9.82
N VAL A 313 19.10 15.97 9.39
CA VAL A 313 20.45 16.12 8.81
C VAL A 313 21.52 15.70 9.81
N VAL A 314 21.45 16.16 11.06
CA VAL A 314 22.46 15.82 12.09
C VAL A 314 22.43 14.34 12.44
N LEU A 315 21.25 13.71 12.48
CA LEU A 315 21.16 12.28 12.77
C LEU A 315 21.52 11.38 11.57
N ASP A 316 21.36 11.85 10.34
CA ASP A 316 21.75 11.11 9.13
C ASP A 316 23.22 11.36 8.73
N ALA A 317 23.89 12.34 9.35
CA ALA A 317 25.33 12.64 9.18
C ALA A 317 26.08 12.63 10.53
N PRO A 318 26.20 11.46 11.19
CA PRO A 318 27.03 11.33 12.39
C PRO A 318 28.50 11.61 12.06
N ALA A 319 29.28 12.01 13.07
CA ALA A 319 30.71 12.29 12.95
C ALA A 319 31.46 11.81 14.20
N THR A 320 32.79 11.79 14.15
CA THR A 320 33.61 11.42 15.31
C THR A 320 33.47 12.44 16.43
N CYS A 321 33.03 12.00 17.60
CA CYS A 321 32.93 12.83 18.80
C CYS A 321 34.32 13.15 19.35
N THR A 322 34.63 14.42 19.60
CA THR A 322 35.92 14.84 20.19
C THR A 322 36.10 14.40 21.64
N GLY A 323 35.01 14.21 22.39
CA GLY A 323 35.07 13.77 23.79
C GLY A 323 35.26 12.27 24.01
N CYS A 324 34.73 11.41 23.14
CA CYS A 324 34.80 9.95 23.33
C CYS A 324 35.29 9.16 22.12
N GLY A 325 35.67 9.81 21.02
CA GLY A 325 36.16 9.17 19.79
C GLY A 325 35.13 8.35 19.01
N ARG A 326 33.89 8.21 19.50
CA ARG A 326 32.84 7.40 18.84
C ARG A 326 32.13 8.16 17.73
N HIS A 327 31.73 7.44 16.68
CA HIS A 327 30.97 8.00 15.56
C HIS A 327 29.50 8.19 15.94
N GLN A 328 29.10 9.44 16.21
CA GLN A 328 27.82 9.80 16.82
C GLN A 328 27.26 11.11 16.25
N PRO A 329 25.94 11.36 16.36
CA PRO A 329 25.39 12.68 16.11
C PRO A 329 25.97 13.69 17.12
N LEU A 330 26.61 14.74 16.61
CA LEU A 330 27.18 15.80 17.43
C LEU A 330 26.07 16.80 17.76
N ILE A 331 25.55 16.70 18.98
CA ILE A 331 24.39 17.46 19.47
C ILE A 331 24.71 18.35 20.66
N GLY A 332 25.96 18.34 21.13
CA GLY A 332 26.53 19.29 22.08
C GLY A 332 27.77 19.96 21.50
N VAL A 333 28.27 20.97 22.21
CA VAL A 333 29.55 21.63 21.93
C VAL A 333 30.36 21.73 23.23
N THR A 334 31.68 21.69 23.14
CA THR A 334 32.61 22.03 24.23
C THR A 334 32.73 23.55 24.38
N GLU A 335 33.42 24.01 25.43
CA GLU A 335 33.75 25.43 25.64
C GLU A 335 34.54 26.01 24.45
N ASP A 336 35.42 25.20 23.84
CA ASP A 336 36.18 25.55 22.62
C ASP A 336 35.35 25.51 21.32
N GLY A 337 34.04 25.27 21.39
CA GLY A 337 33.14 25.22 20.24
C GLY A 337 33.20 23.94 19.41
N THR A 338 33.91 22.89 19.86
CA THR A 338 33.98 21.61 19.14
C THR A 338 32.77 20.73 19.39
N GLY A 339 32.30 20.01 18.37
CA GLY A 339 31.08 19.19 18.47
C GLY A 339 31.27 17.90 19.27
N ILE A 340 30.38 17.65 20.23
CA ILE A 340 30.36 16.44 21.08
C ILE A 340 29.02 15.71 21.01
N CYS A 341 29.03 14.42 21.31
CA CYS A 341 27.82 13.60 21.31
C CYS A 341 26.95 13.84 22.56
N GLY A 342 25.72 13.34 22.52
CA GLY A 342 24.74 13.50 23.59
C GLY A 342 25.24 13.05 24.96
N ALA A 343 25.90 11.88 25.04
CA ALA A 343 26.46 11.35 26.28
C ALA A 343 27.61 12.23 26.83
N CYS A 344 28.54 12.68 25.97
CA CYS A 344 29.64 13.55 26.38
C CYS A 344 29.15 14.93 26.85
N SER A 345 28.03 15.42 26.32
CA SER A 345 27.38 16.65 26.79
C SER A 345 26.50 16.46 28.04
N GLY A 346 26.50 15.27 28.67
CA GLY A 346 25.67 14.98 29.84
C GLY A 346 24.16 14.86 29.55
N SER A 347 23.76 14.74 28.29
CA SER A 347 22.34 14.63 27.90
C SER A 347 21.88 13.17 27.84
N HIS A 348 20.57 12.97 28.04
CA HIS A 348 19.92 11.65 27.94
C HIS A 348 19.68 11.19 26.49
N PHE A 349 20.07 11.98 25.49
CA PHE A 349 19.86 11.62 24.09
C PHE A 349 20.86 10.55 23.64
N ASP A 350 20.40 9.31 23.55
CA ASP A 350 21.14 8.20 22.98
C ASP A 350 20.58 7.82 21.59
N TYR A 351 21.43 7.95 20.58
CA TYR A 351 21.14 7.59 19.19
C TYR A 351 21.98 6.39 18.71
N THR A 352 22.52 5.62 19.65
CA THR A 352 23.34 4.45 19.37
C THR A 352 22.47 3.30 18.89
N CYS A 353 22.83 2.72 17.75
CA CYS A 353 22.21 1.49 17.28
C CYS A 353 22.59 0.33 18.22
N ARG A 354 21.62 -0.35 18.80
CA ARG A 354 21.85 -1.53 19.67
C ARG A 354 22.61 -2.66 18.95
N THR A 355 22.44 -2.80 17.64
CA THR A 355 23.02 -3.92 16.88
C THR A 355 24.44 -3.63 16.39
N CYS A 356 24.68 -2.48 15.75
CA CYS A 356 26.00 -2.17 15.17
C CYS A 356 26.82 -1.18 16.00
N GLY A 357 26.28 -0.62 17.09
CA GLY A 357 26.98 0.35 17.94
C GLY A 357 27.21 1.73 17.31
N LEU A 358 26.86 1.93 16.03
CA LEU A 358 27.01 3.22 15.35
C LEU A 358 25.90 4.19 15.79
N GLY A 359 26.29 5.44 16.04
CA GLY A 359 25.35 6.52 16.31
C GLY A 359 24.68 7.04 15.06
N GLY A 360 23.39 7.34 15.14
CA GLY A 360 22.65 7.94 14.02
C GLY A 360 21.14 7.79 14.18
N ARG A 361 20.41 8.17 13.14
CA ARG A 361 18.94 8.13 13.18
C ARG A 361 18.43 6.68 13.28
N THR A 362 17.86 6.33 14.41
CA THR A 362 17.19 5.05 14.64
C THR A 362 15.92 4.92 13.78
N TYR A 363 15.52 3.68 13.51
CA TYR A 363 14.34 3.34 12.70
C TYR A 363 13.25 2.67 13.55
N ALA A 364 13.60 1.59 14.25
CA ALA A 364 12.71 0.87 15.16
C ALA A 364 13.54 0.21 16.26
N ASP A 365 12.99 0.09 17.48
CA ASP A 365 13.57 -0.67 18.60
C ASP A 365 15.05 -0.34 18.91
N ALA A 366 15.40 0.95 18.84
CA ALA A 366 16.77 1.46 18.99
C ALA A 366 17.80 0.86 18.00
N GLN A 367 17.36 0.42 16.81
CA GLN A 367 18.22 -0.03 15.73
C GLN A 367 18.22 0.96 14.57
N CYS A 368 19.35 1.08 13.86
CA CYS A 368 19.45 1.90 12.66
C CYS A 368 18.71 1.24 11.48
N ALA A 369 18.36 2.05 10.47
CA ALA A 369 17.63 1.55 9.30
C ALA A 369 18.37 0.42 8.55
N ARG A 370 19.71 0.41 8.57
CA ARG A 370 20.50 -0.63 7.90
C ARG A 370 20.45 -1.97 8.65
N CYS A 371 20.61 -1.99 9.97
CA CYS A 371 20.49 -3.22 10.76
C CYS A 371 19.10 -3.83 10.64
N VAL A 372 18.05 -2.98 10.72
CA VAL A 372 16.67 -3.44 10.50
C VAL A 372 16.49 -3.99 9.08
N LEU A 373 17.06 -3.32 8.07
CA LEU A 373 17.02 -3.81 6.68
C LEU A 373 17.65 -5.19 6.53
N ILE A 374 18.85 -5.39 7.06
CA ILE A 374 19.57 -6.68 6.99
C ILE A 374 18.73 -7.78 7.65
N ALA A 375 18.20 -7.53 8.86
CA ALA A 375 17.34 -8.49 9.55
C ALA A 375 16.07 -8.81 8.75
N ARG A 376 15.44 -7.80 8.12
CA ARG A 376 14.25 -8.00 7.28
C ARG A 376 14.54 -8.75 5.99
N LEU A 377 15.69 -8.50 5.36
CA LEU A 377 16.14 -9.26 4.19
C LEU A 377 16.37 -10.73 4.55
N GLN A 378 17.02 -10.99 5.70
CA GLN A 378 17.21 -12.35 6.21
C GLN A 378 15.87 -13.07 6.40
N GLN A 379 14.90 -12.41 7.04
CA GLN A 379 13.57 -12.98 7.26
C GLN A 379 12.80 -13.23 5.96
N LEU A 380 12.88 -12.29 5.00
CA LEU A 380 12.09 -12.34 3.78
C LEU A 380 12.64 -13.34 2.76
N LEU A 381 13.97 -13.52 2.70
CA LEU A 381 14.64 -14.37 1.72
C LEU A 381 15.06 -15.73 2.29
N ALA A 382 14.71 -16.05 3.54
CA ALA A 382 14.95 -17.37 4.11
C ALA A 382 14.03 -18.42 3.47
N GLY A 383 14.59 -19.55 3.08
CA GLY A 383 13.84 -20.71 2.63
C GLY A 383 13.34 -21.58 3.80
N PRO A 384 12.75 -22.77 3.49
CA PRO A 384 12.19 -23.68 4.49
C PRO A 384 13.18 -24.10 5.59
N ALA A 385 14.46 -24.23 5.23
CA ALA A 385 15.53 -24.60 6.15
C ALA A 385 16.06 -23.41 6.99
N GLY A 386 15.44 -22.22 6.91
CA GLY A 386 15.81 -21.03 7.67
C GLY A 386 17.04 -20.26 7.16
N HIS A 387 17.75 -20.79 6.16
CA HIS A 387 18.83 -20.10 5.47
C HIS A 387 18.36 -19.50 4.13
N ILE A 388 19.06 -18.46 3.67
CA ILE A 388 18.80 -17.88 2.35
C ILE A 388 19.38 -18.83 1.28
N PRO A 389 18.63 -19.17 0.22
CA PRO A 389 19.17 -19.95 -0.91
C PRO A 389 20.38 -19.26 -1.53
N GLU A 390 21.39 -20.03 -1.95
CA GLU A 390 22.64 -19.50 -2.50
C GLU A 390 22.41 -18.54 -3.68
N GLN A 391 21.47 -18.87 -4.57
CA GLN A 391 21.06 -18.03 -5.70
C GLN A 391 20.50 -16.66 -5.29
N LEU A 392 20.03 -16.48 -4.06
CA LEU A 392 19.48 -15.21 -3.56
C LEU A 392 20.46 -14.45 -2.64
N GLN A 393 21.62 -15.01 -2.30
CA GLN A 393 22.64 -14.31 -1.52
C GLN A 393 23.14 -13.03 -2.19
N PRO A 394 23.45 -13.00 -3.51
CA PRO A 394 23.85 -11.76 -4.17
C PRO A 394 22.79 -10.64 -4.09
N LEU A 395 21.50 -11.02 -4.09
CA LEU A 395 20.40 -10.06 -3.94
C LEU A 395 20.37 -9.48 -2.53
N ARG A 396 20.49 -10.33 -1.51
CA ARG A 396 20.59 -9.91 -0.11
C ARG A 396 21.73 -8.92 0.07
N ASP A 397 22.92 -9.25 -0.43
CA ASP A 397 24.13 -8.45 -0.28
C ASP A 397 24.00 -7.08 -0.94
N THR A 398 23.51 -7.08 -2.18
CA THR A 398 23.31 -5.85 -2.94
C THR A 398 22.32 -4.92 -2.25
N LEU A 399 21.21 -5.46 -1.74
CA LEU A 399 20.20 -4.67 -1.04
C LEU A 399 20.66 -4.20 0.35
N ALA A 400 21.43 -5.02 1.07
CA ALA A 400 21.97 -4.68 2.38
C ALA A 400 22.95 -3.49 2.31
N LEU A 401 23.70 -3.38 1.22
CA LEU A 401 24.68 -2.31 0.96
C LEU A 401 24.08 -1.05 0.33
N ALA A 402 22.76 -1.04 0.07
CA ALA A 402 22.11 0.11 -0.54
C ALA A 402 22.32 1.41 0.28
N GLU A 403 22.56 2.51 -0.42
CA GLU A 403 22.79 3.84 0.17
C GLU A 403 21.56 4.37 0.91
N ARG A 404 20.35 3.96 0.52
CA ARG A 404 19.08 4.44 1.07
C ARG A 404 18.28 3.31 1.73
N PRO A 405 18.69 2.82 2.91
CA PRO A 405 18.06 1.65 3.55
C PRO A 405 16.58 1.85 3.87
N ARG A 406 16.16 3.07 4.22
CA ARG A 406 14.73 3.38 4.49
C ARG A 406 13.85 3.22 3.25
N GLY A 407 14.37 3.57 2.08
CA GLY A 407 13.67 3.38 0.80
C GLY A 407 13.49 1.90 0.49
N ILE A 408 14.52 1.09 0.75
CA ILE A 408 14.45 -0.37 0.57
C ILE A 408 13.48 -1.00 1.56
N LEU A 409 13.50 -0.61 2.84
CA LEU A 409 12.52 -1.06 3.84
C LEU A 409 11.08 -0.76 3.40
N HIS A 410 10.84 0.42 2.83
CA HIS A 410 9.53 0.77 2.27
C HIS A 410 9.19 -0.12 1.05
N TRP A 411 10.14 -0.33 0.14
CA TRP A 411 9.97 -1.21 -1.02
C TRP A 411 9.68 -2.66 -0.61
N LEU A 412 10.44 -3.25 0.33
CA LEU A 412 10.22 -4.61 0.82
C LEU A 412 8.80 -4.80 1.38
N LYS A 413 8.25 -3.77 2.01
CA LYS A 413 6.93 -3.82 2.64
C LYS A 413 5.76 -3.78 1.64
N HIS A 414 5.94 -3.11 0.49
CA HIS A 414 4.83 -2.75 -0.40
C HIS A 414 4.99 -3.24 -1.85
N SER A 415 6.14 -3.80 -2.21
CA SER A 415 6.45 -4.16 -3.59
C SER A 415 6.00 -5.59 -3.94
N PRO A 416 5.22 -5.78 -5.02
CA PRO A 416 4.93 -7.11 -5.55
C PRO A 416 6.20 -7.89 -5.95
N ASN A 417 7.28 -7.19 -6.32
CA ASN A 417 8.55 -7.84 -6.65
C ASN A 417 9.21 -8.45 -5.41
N ALA A 418 9.12 -7.77 -4.25
CA ALA A 418 9.64 -8.29 -2.99
C ALA A 418 8.85 -9.53 -2.53
N ALA A 419 7.52 -9.49 -2.68
CA ALA A 419 6.67 -10.66 -2.42
C ALA A 419 7.04 -11.86 -3.32
N LEU A 420 7.34 -11.62 -4.60
CA LEU A 420 7.76 -12.67 -5.53
C LEU A 420 9.14 -13.25 -5.17
N PHE A 421 10.12 -12.44 -4.71
CA PHE A 421 11.36 -13.00 -4.17
C PHE A 421 11.14 -13.85 -2.92
N ALA A 422 10.25 -13.41 -2.03
CA ALA A 422 9.88 -14.15 -0.84
C ALA A 422 9.23 -15.49 -1.19
N SER A 423 8.30 -15.53 -2.17
CA SER A 423 7.67 -16.78 -2.60
C SER A 423 8.66 -17.75 -3.26
N LEU A 424 9.61 -17.23 -4.05
CA LEU A 424 10.68 -18.05 -4.63
C LEU A 424 11.58 -18.64 -3.53
N ALA A 425 11.98 -17.83 -2.54
CA ALA A 425 12.77 -18.30 -1.41
C ALA A 425 12.02 -19.36 -0.58
N ALA A 426 10.77 -19.06 -0.19
CA ALA A 426 9.95 -19.91 0.67
C ALA A 426 9.68 -21.29 0.05
N SER A 427 9.70 -21.40 -1.27
CA SER A 427 9.48 -22.68 -1.94
C SER A 427 10.61 -23.70 -1.75
N GLY A 428 11.83 -23.26 -1.42
CA GLY A 428 12.99 -24.13 -1.23
C GLY A 428 13.56 -24.81 -2.49
N GLU A 429 12.85 -24.80 -3.62
CA GLU A 429 13.34 -25.42 -4.86
C GLU A 429 14.31 -24.50 -5.63
N PRO A 430 15.19 -25.05 -6.48
CA PRO A 430 16.07 -24.26 -7.33
C PRO A 430 15.32 -23.24 -8.19
N ILE A 431 15.86 -22.03 -8.29
CA ILE A 431 15.29 -20.96 -9.12
C ILE A 431 15.85 -21.13 -10.52
N THR A 432 15.00 -21.49 -11.48
CA THR A 432 15.37 -21.69 -12.90
C THR A 432 14.48 -20.87 -13.82
N HIS A 433 14.92 -20.65 -15.06
CA HIS A 433 14.12 -19.97 -16.08
C HIS A 433 12.79 -20.68 -16.34
N GLN A 434 12.83 -22.01 -16.46
CA GLN A 434 11.65 -22.86 -16.68
C GLN A 434 10.63 -22.72 -15.55
N ARG A 435 11.09 -22.72 -14.31
CA ARG A 435 10.21 -22.54 -13.15
C ARG A 435 9.54 -21.18 -13.13
N LEU A 436 10.30 -20.14 -13.44
CA LEU A 436 9.74 -18.80 -13.58
C LEU A 436 8.73 -18.72 -14.74
N ASP A 437 8.87 -19.54 -15.80
CA ASP A 437 7.92 -19.58 -16.92
C ASP A 437 6.59 -20.25 -16.58
N GLN A 438 6.54 -21.07 -15.52
CA GLN A 438 5.31 -21.67 -15.00
C GLN A 438 4.47 -20.65 -14.19
N LEU A 439 5.04 -19.52 -13.82
CA LEU A 439 4.33 -18.47 -13.09
C LEU A 439 3.54 -17.57 -14.06
N PRO A 440 2.38 -17.02 -13.63
CA PRO A 440 1.60 -16.12 -14.47
C PRO A 440 2.43 -14.93 -14.97
N PRO A 441 2.40 -14.65 -16.29
CA PRO A 441 3.21 -13.59 -16.87
C PRO A 441 2.80 -12.23 -16.32
N SER A 442 3.76 -11.49 -15.77
CA SER A 442 3.54 -10.15 -15.26
C SER A 442 4.77 -9.27 -15.44
N ARG A 443 4.57 -7.94 -15.40
CA ARG A 443 5.69 -6.96 -15.35
C ARG A 443 6.62 -7.21 -14.16
N HIS A 444 6.09 -7.75 -13.07
CA HIS A 444 6.81 -8.04 -11.83
C HIS A 444 7.70 -9.27 -11.98
N LEU A 445 7.18 -10.34 -12.59
CA LEU A 445 7.96 -11.53 -12.95
C LEU A 445 9.11 -11.19 -13.89
N HIS A 446 8.84 -10.34 -14.90
CA HIS A 446 9.89 -9.85 -15.79
C HIS A 446 11.01 -9.13 -15.03
N TYR A 447 10.63 -8.22 -14.12
CA TYR A 447 11.58 -7.48 -13.30
C TYR A 447 12.41 -8.40 -12.39
N VAL A 448 11.78 -9.39 -11.75
CA VAL A 448 12.45 -10.35 -10.87
C VAL A 448 13.42 -11.23 -11.64
N ARG A 449 13.01 -11.80 -12.77
CA ARG A 449 13.89 -12.59 -13.63
C ARG A 449 15.10 -11.78 -14.08
N HIS A 450 14.87 -10.54 -14.48
CA HIS A 450 15.92 -9.63 -14.88
C HIS A 450 16.95 -9.41 -13.75
N ILE A 451 16.49 -9.16 -12.52
CA ILE A 451 17.38 -9.03 -11.36
C ILE A 451 18.20 -10.29 -11.16
N LEU A 452 17.56 -11.46 -11.22
CA LEU A 452 18.24 -12.74 -11.00
C LEU A 452 19.32 -12.99 -12.05
N VAL A 453 19.07 -12.68 -13.32
CA VAL A 453 20.09 -12.75 -14.37
C VAL A 453 21.22 -11.75 -14.10
N HIS A 454 20.88 -10.50 -13.79
CA HIS A 454 21.87 -9.45 -13.54
C HIS A 454 22.80 -9.78 -12.36
N LEU A 455 22.26 -10.40 -11.32
CA LEU A 455 23.01 -10.83 -10.14
C LEU A 455 23.76 -12.17 -10.35
N GLY A 456 23.62 -12.79 -11.52
CA GLY A 456 24.23 -14.09 -11.85
C GLY A 456 23.55 -15.30 -11.20
N ALA A 457 22.37 -15.11 -10.59
CA ALA A 457 21.56 -16.20 -10.03
C ALA A 457 20.89 -17.07 -11.11
N LEU A 458 20.73 -16.51 -12.31
CA LEU A 458 20.26 -17.17 -13.52
C LEU A 458 21.21 -16.89 -14.69
N PRO A 459 21.36 -17.83 -15.65
CA PRO A 459 22.14 -17.57 -16.86
C PRO A 459 21.46 -16.51 -17.74
N GLU A 460 22.25 -15.83 -18.57
CA GLU A 460 21.72 -14.89 -19.57
C GLU A 460 20.69 -15.57 -20.48
N ARG A 461 19.59 -14.86 -20.74
CA ARG A 461 18.46 -15.32 -21.56
C ARG A 461 17.97 -14.17 -22.42
N ASP A 462 17.71 -14.42 -23.69
CA ASP A 462 17.01 -13.43 -24.53
C ASP A 462 15.52 -13.51 -24.23
N GLU A 463 15.11 -12.77 -23.21
CA GLU A 463 13.75 -12.78 -22.69
C GLU A 463 12.68 -12.43 -23.74
N GLU A 464 13.03 -11.64 -24.76
CA GLU A 464 12.10 -11.30 -25.85
C GLU A 464 11.84 -12.50 -26.76
N LEU A 465 12.87 -13.32 -27.02
CA LEU A 465 12.77 -14.50 -27.88
C LEU A 465 12.26 -15.73 -27.13
N ASP A 466 12.74 -15.96 -25.92
CA ASP A 466 12.49 -17.20 -25.19
C ASP A 466 11.12 -17.25 -24.51
N ARG A 467 10.36 -16.14 -24.51
CA ARG A 467 8.94 -16.12 -24.13
C ARG A 467 8.00 -16.55 -25.25
N ILE A 468 8.46 -16.49 -26.49
CA ILE A 468 7.61 -16.74 -27.66
C ILE A 468 7.07 -18.18 -27.67
N PRO A 469 7.83 -19.25 -27.32
CA PRO A 469 7.27 -20.60 -27.28
C PRO A 469 6.06 -20.74 -26.34
N ALA A 470 6.17 -20.30 -25.09
CA ALA A 470 5.07 -20.39 -24.13
C ALA A 470 3.85 -19.54 -24.57
N TRP A 471 4.10 -18.33 -25.09
CA TRP A 471 3.06 -17.49 -25.67
C TRP A 471 2.38 -18.16 -26.88
N LEU A 472 3.15 -18.82 -27.74
CA LEU A 472 2.65 -19.53 -28.91
C LEU A 472 1.75 -20.69 -28.51
N ASP A 473 2.12 -21.45 -27.48
CA ASP A 473 1.27 -22.53 -26.95
C ASP A 473 -0.07 -21.98 -26.45
N THR A 474 -0.07 -20.84 -25.75
CA THR A 474 -1.31 -20.17 -25.33
C THR A 474 -2.16 -19.72 -26.52
N VAL A 475 -1.55 -19.10 -27.53
CA VAL A 475 -2.29 -18.57 -28.70
C VAL A 475 -2.84 -19.68 -29.59
N LEU A 476 -2.18 -20.84 -29.62
CA LEU A 476 -2.58 -21.98 -30.45
C LEU A 476 -3.56 -22.93 -29.74
N ALA A 477 -3.77 -22.81 -28.43
CA ALA A 477 -4.56 -23.76 -27.64
C ALA A 477 -5.99 -23.98 -28.20
N ASP A 478 -6.65 -22.89 -28.60
CA ASP A 478 -8.05 -22.92 -29.06
C ASP A 478 -8.20 -22.76 -30.58
N ARG A 479 -7.16 -23.09 -31.36
CA ARG A 479 -7.16 -22.92 -32.82
C ARG A 479 -7.45 -24.24 -33.56
N PRO A 480 -8.04 -24.19 -34.77
CA PRO A 480 -8.25 -25.38 -35.58
C PRO A 480 -6.95 -26.17 -35.81
N ALA A 481 -7.03 -27.50 -35.84
CA ALA A 481 -5.87 -28.37 -35.99
C ALA A 481 -5.03 -28.05 -37.24
N GLY A 482 -5.69 -27.72 -38.36
CA GLY A 482 -5.02 -27.30 -39.59
C GLY A 482 -4.18 -26.02 -39.42
N HIS A 483 -4.66 -25.05 -38.65
CA HIS A 483 -3.93 -23.82 -38.36
C HIS A 483 -2.70 -24.10 -37.50
N ILE A 484 -2.86 -24.95 -36.48
CA ILE A 484 -1.76 -25.33 -35.58
C ILE A 484 -0.65 -26.02 -36.36
N GLN A 485 -1.00 -26.95 -37.27
CA GLN A 485 -0.04 -27.71 -38.09
C GLN A 485 0.79 -26.81 -39.02
N LEU A 486 0.26 -25.66 -39.46
CA LEU A 486 0.99 -24.70 -40.30
C LEU A 486 1.78 -23.68 -39.46
N VAL A 487 1.13 -23.08 -38.46
CA VAL A 487 1.68 -21.94 -37.72
C VAL A 487 2.76 -22.37 -36.74
N ARG A 488 2.64 -23.54 -36.09
CA ARG A 488 3.64 -24.00 -35.12
C ARG A 488 5.01 -24.23 -35.78
N PRO A 489 5.12 -24.92 -36.93
CA PRO A 489 6.38 -25.04 -37.66
C PRO A 489 6.91 -23.71 -38.21
N TYR A 490 6.03 -22.86 -38.74
CA TYR A 490 6.40 -21.51 -39.20
C TYR A 490 7.05 -20.70 -38.08
N ALA A 491 6.43 -20.65 -36.91
CA ALA A 491 6.93 -19.90 -35.77
C ALA A 491 8.26 -20.46 -35.23
N HIS A 492 8.38 -21.77 -35.02
CA HIS A 492 9.58 -22.38 -34.46
C HIS A 492 10.77 -22.42 -35.45
N TRP A 493 10.54 -22.98 -36.63
CA TRP A 493 11.63 -23.34 -37.54
C TRP A 493 12.04 -22.21 -38.47
N HIS A 494 11.12 -21.29 -38.78
CA HIS A 494 11.40 -20.17 -39.67
C HIS A 494 11.62 -18.87 -38.90
N LEU A 495 10.67 -18.45 -38.05
CA LEU A 495 10.77 -17.18 -37.33
C LEU A 495 11.81 -17.24 -36.19
N LEU A 496 11.61 -18.12 -35.20
CA LEU A 496 12.46 -18.18 -34.00
C LEU A 496 13.90 -18.59 -34.32
N ARG A 497 14.10 -19.60 -35.18
CA ARG A 497 15.44 -20.03 -35.59
C ARG A 497 16.25 -18.88 -36.21
N ARG A 498 15.64 -18.09 -37.11
CA ARG A 498 16.30 -16.93 -37.74
C ARG A 498 16.57 -15.82 -36.73
N ALA A 499 15.63 -15.55 -35.83
CA ALA A 499 15.80 -14.55 -34.78
C ALA A 499 16.95 -14.91 -33.82
N ARG A 500 17.00 -16.16 -33.33
CA ARG A 500 18.07 -16.68 -32.48
C ARG A 500 19.44 -16.64 -33.18
N ARG A 501 19.51 -17.04 -34.45
CA ARG A 501 20.77 -16.96 -35.23
C ARG A 501 21.27 -15.52 -35.34
N ARG A 502 20.37 -14.55 -35.59
CA ARG A 502 20.74 -13.12 -35.64
C ARG A 502 21.18 -12.58 -34.29
N ALA A 503 20.50 -12.98 -33.21
CA ALA A 503 20.85 -12.60 -31.84
C ALA A 503 22.24 -13.14 -31.45
N ALA A 504 22.57 -14.38 -31.84
CA ALA A 504 23.90 -14.96 -31.60
C ALA A 504 25.03 -14.26 -32.39
N GLN A 505 24.73 -13.76 -33.60
CA GLN A 505 25.72 -13.13 -34.48
C GLN A 505 25.91 -11.63 -34.26
N ARG A 506 24.96 -10.95 -33.60
CA ARG A 506 25.00 -9.50 -33.39
C ARG A 506 25.01 -9.19 -31.89
N ARG A 507 25.89 -8.27 -31.47
CA ARG A 507 25.87 -7.68 -30.11
C ARG A 507 24.56 -6.92 -29.78
N ARG A 508 23.63 -6.79 -30.74
CA ARG A 508 22.34 -6.09 -30.61
C ARG A 508 21.21 -6.98 -31.16
N PRO A 509 20.05 -7.09 -30.49
CA PRO A 509 18.89 -7.77 -31.04
C PRO A 509 18.49 -7.10 -32.36
N ALA A 510 18.47 -7.88 -33.43
CA ALA A 510 18.15 -7.38 -34.76
C ALA A 510 16.65 -7.06 -34.94
N GLU A 511 15.79 -7.59 -34.06
CA GLU A 511 14.34 -7.51 -34.21
C GLU A 511 13.65 -7.70 -32.83
N PRO A 512 12.76 -6.78 -32.40
CA PRO A 512 11.97 -6.97 -31.19
C PRO A 512 11.05 -8.21 -31.26
N GLY A 513 10.87 -8.93 -30.15
CA GLY A 513 9.99 -10.11 -30.09
C GLY A 513 8.53 -9.79 -30.46
N SER A 514 8.09 -8.54 -30.27
CA SER A 514 6.78 -8.04 -30.70
C SER A 514 6.53 -8.20 -32.21
N PHE A 515 7.55 -8.06 -33.06
CA PHE A 515 7.39 -8.25 -34.50
C PHE A 515 7.16 -9.71 -34.86
N LEU A 516 7.82 -10.65 -34.17
CA LEU A 516 7.60 -12.08 -34.37
C LEU A 516 6.19 -12.49 -33.96
N ARG A 517 5.70 -11.97 -32.82
CA ARG A 517 4.31 -12.18 -32.38
C ARG A 517 3.31 -11.64 -33.40
N THR A 518 3.56 -10.43 -33.93
CA THR A 518 2.71 -9.83 -34.96
C THR A 518 2.62 -10.71 -36.20
N ARG A 519 3.74 -11.25 -36.70
CA ARG A 519 3.74 -12.16 -37.86
C ARG A 519 2.92 -13.43 -37.63
N VAL A 520 3.02 -14.02 -36.44
CA VAL A 520 2.23 -15.20 -36.06
C VAL A 520 0.74 -14.88 -36.01
N LEU A 521 0.36 -13.77 -35.36
CA LEU A 521 -1.04 -13.34 -35.27
C LEU A 521 -1.62 -13.05 -36.65
N VAL A 522 -0.88 -12.35 -37.51
CA VAL A 522 -1.30 -12.04 -38.87
C VAL A 522 -1.48 -13.32 -39.71
N ALA A 523 -0.61 -14.32 -39.55
CA ALA A 523 -0.80 -15.62 -40.20
C ALA A 523 -2.06 -16.34 -39.72
N LEU A 524 -2.35 -16.32 -38.41
CA LEU A 524 -3.57 -16.92 -37.85
C LEU A 524 -4.84 -16.22 -38.32
N GLU A 525 -4.84 -14.88 -38.33
CA GLU A 525 -5.95 -14.08 -38.84
C GLU A 525 -6.20 -14.35 -40.33
N PHE A 526 -5.13 -14.54 -41.10
CA PHE A 526 -5.24 -14.88 -42.51
C PHE A 526 -5.84 -16.27 -42.73
N LEU A 527 -5.38 -17.28 -41.97
CA LEU A 527 -5.94 -18.64 -42.05
C LEU A 527 -7.41 -18.68 -41.59
N ALA A 528 -7.77 -17.94 -40.56
CA ALA A 528 -9.16 -17.81 -40.12
C ALA A 528 -10.04 -17.17 -41.21
N TRP A 529 -9.54 -16.12 -41.88
CA TRP A 529 -10.26 -15.51 -42.98
C TRP A 529 -10.47 -16.46 -44.17
N LEU A 530 -9.49 -17.30 -44.50
CA LEU A 530 -9.64 -18.32 -45.54
C LEU A 530 -10.76 -19.30 -45.20
N ASP A 531 -10.79 -19.81 -43.97
CA ASP A 531 -11.84 -20.71 -43.50
C ASP A 531 -13.23 -20.05 -43.55
N GLU A 532 -13.35 -18.80 -43.09
CA GLU A 532 -14.59 -18.01 -43.12
C GLU A 532 -15.15 -17.82 -44.55
N HIS A 533 -14.28 -17.80 -45.55
CA HIS A 533 -14.65 -17.62 -46.96
C HIS A 533 -14.67 -18.93 -47.75
N GLY A 534 -14.47 -20.08 -47.08
CA GLY A 534 -14.43 -21.40 -47.72
C GLY A 534 -13.29 -21.56 -48.74
N LEU A 535 -12.18 -20.85 -48.54
CA LEU A 535 -11.01 -20.87 -49.42
C LEU A 535 -9.94 -21.82 -48.86
N ASP A 536 -9.32 -22.59 -49.74
CA ASP A 536 -8.14 -23.38 -49.39
C ASP A 536 -6.84 -22.59 -49.63
N LEU A 537 -5.84 -22.84 -48.80
CA LEU A 537 -4.52 -22.20 -48.91
C LEU A 537 -3.82 -22.55 -50.23
N GLY A 538 -3.92 -23.80 -50.69
CA GLY A 538 -3.33 -24.25 -51.95
C GLY A 538 -4.02 -23.68 -53.19
N GLY A 539 -5.34 -23.50 -53.10
CA GLY A 539 -6.18 -22.91 -54.16
C GLY A 539 -6.19 -21.38 -54.21
N LEU A 540 -5.52 -20.71 -53.28
CA LEU A 540 -5.55 -19.26 -53.17
C LEU A 540 -4.94 -18.55 -54.39
N ARG A 541 -5.68 -17.56 -54.89
CA ARG A 541 -5.31 -16.69 -56.02
C ARG A 541 -5.02 -15.26 -55.54
N GLN A 542 -4.39 -14.47 -56.42
CA GLN A 542 -3.97 -13.10 -56.12
C GLN A 542 -5.15 -12.19 -55.75
N ASP A 543 -6.31 -12.34 -56.40
CA ASP A 543 -7.53 -11.59 -56.12
C ASP A 543 -8.08 -11.84 -54.71
N GLY A 544 -7.98 -13.07 -54.21
CA GLY A 544 -8.32 -13.41 -52.83
C GLY A 544 -7.37 -12.75 -51.83
N LEU A 545 -6.07 -12.78 -52.11
CA LEU A 545 -5.07 -12.10 -51.28
C LEU A 545 -5.28 -10.58 -51.25
N ASP A 546 -5.50 -9.97 -52.41
CA ASP A 546 -5.70 -8.52 -52.53
C ASP A 546 -6.95 -8.07 -51.77
N ARG A 547 -8.05 -8.84 -51.85
CA ARG A 547 -9.26 -8.57 -51.07
C ARG A 547 -9.01 -8.55 -49.56
N TRP A 548 -8.19 -9.48 -49.06
CA TRP A 548 -7.82 -9.52 -47.65
C TRP A 548 -6.89 -8.36 -47.25
N LEU A 549 -5.97 -7.98 -48.12
CA LEU A 549 -5.07 -6.85 -47.88
C LEU A 549 -5.83 -5.51 -47.85
N ASP A 550 -6.78 -5.31 -48.77
CA ASP A 550 -7.61 -4.10 -48.87
C ASP A 550 -8.52 -3.89 -47.66
N ALA A 551 -9.07 -4.97 -47.09
CA ALA A 551 -9.85 -4.92 -45.85
C ALA A 551 -8.97 -4.73 -44.59
N GLY A 552 -7.65 -4.86 -44.74
CA GLY A 552 -6.68 -4.88 -43.66
C GLY A 552 -6.15 -3.52 -43.23
N ASN A 553 -5.04 -3.55 -42.49
CA ASN A 553 -4.25 -2.36 -42.15
C ASN A 553 -2.77 -2.63 -42.40
N THR A 554 -1.88 -1.67 -42.13
CA THR A 554 -0.44 -1.81 -42.41
C THR A 554 0.20 -3.10 -41.85
N ARG A 555 -0.33 -3.69 -40.77
CA ARG A 555 0.20 -4.95 -40.21
C ARG A 555 -0.11 -6.18 -41.07
N THR A 556 -1.19 -6.18 -41.84
CA THR A 556 -1.63 -7.34 -42.64
C THR A 556 -0.61 -7.69 -43.73
N TYR A 557 0.11 -6.70 -44.25
CA TYR A 557 1.24 -6.89 -45.16
C TYR A 557 2.39 -7.73 -44.57
N ALA A 558 2.43 -7.95 -43.24
CA ALA A 558 3.33 -8.92 -42.63
C ALA A 558 3.03 -10.38 -43.04
N VAL A 559 1.85 -10.66 -43.63
CA VAL A 559 1.51 -11.97 -44.20
C VAL A 559 2.52 -12.42 -45.25
N ARG A 560 3.23 -11.48 -45.91
CA ARG A 560 4.31 -11.77 -46.85
C ARG A 560 5.33 -12.77 -46.31
N TYR A 561 5.65 -12.69 -45.02
CA TYR A 561 6.60 -13.61 -44.38
C TYR A 561 6.04 -15.03 -44.27
N PHE A 562 4.74 -15.18 -44.03
CA PHE A 562 4.07 -16.47 -43.99
C PHE A 562 3.90 -17.03 -45.40
N LEU A 563 3.43 -16.22 -46.36
CA LEU A 563 3.27 -16.63 -47.75
C LEU A 563 4.59 -17.07 -48.38
N SER A 564 5.67 -16.30 -48.21
CA SER A 564 7.01 -16.71 -48.67
C SER A 564 7.42 -18.07 -48.09
N TRP A 565 7.15 -18.33 -46.81
CA TRP A 565 7.46 -19.61 -46.18
C TRP A 565 6.59 -20.77 -46.72
N THR A 566 5.32 -20.52 -47.01
CA THR A 566 4.40 -21.51 -47.62
C THR A 566 4.77 -21.82 -49.07
N THR A 567 5.15 -20.79 -49.85
CA THR A 567 5.60 -20.96 -51.25
C THR A 567 6.90 -21.75 -51.31
N ASP A 568 7.85 -21.48 -50.41
CA ASP A 568 9.10 -22.27 -50.28
C ASP A 568 8.85 -23.77 -49.98
N ARG A 569 7.63 -24.13 -49.56
CA ARG A 569 7.20 -25.50 -49.22
C ARG A 569 6.20 -26.09 -50.22
N GLY A 570 5.87 -25.36 -51.28
CA GLY A 570 4.87 -25.79 -52.27
C GLY A 570 3.43 -25.83 -51.74
N LEU A 571 3.13 -25.13 -50.63
CA LEU A 571 1.79 -25.09 -50.03
C LEU A 571 0.89 -24.00 -50.64
N THR A 572 1.49 -23.01 -51.31
CA THR A 572 0.79 -21.92 -51.99
C THR A 572 1.45 -21.64 -53.33
N SER A 573 0.67 -21.10 -54.27
CA SER A 573 1.21 -20.49 -55.48
C SER A 573 2.04 -19.24 -55.14
N LYS A 574 2.84 -18.74 -56.11
CA LYS A 574 3.64 -17.53 -55.91
C LYS A 574 2.73 -16.30 -55.92
N LEU A 575 2.36 -15.82 -54.73
CA LEU A 575 1.54 -14.63 -54.53
C LEU A 575 2.39 -13.39 -54.23
N THR A 576 1.94 -12.22 -54.69
CA THR A 576 2.65 -10.96 -54.51
C THR A 576 1.99 -10.14 -53.40
N VAL A 577 2.74 -9.84 -52.34
CA VAL A 577 2.32 -8.87 -51.31
C VAL A 577 3.07 -7.56 -51.54
N PRO A 578 2.36 -6.43 -51.78
CA PRO A 578 2.99 -5.15 -52.06
C PRO A 578 3.95 -4.73 -50.94
N SER A 579 5.01 -4.01 -51.29
CA SER A 579 5.77 -3.28 -50.28
C SER A 579 5.00 -2.02 -49.91
N ILE A 580 4.73 -1.83 -48.62
CA ILE A 580 4.17 -0.56 -48.15
C ILE A 580 5.20 0.54 -48.46
N PRO A 581 4.85 1.57 -49.25
CA PRO A 581 5.75 2.70 -49.48
C PRO A 581 6.08 3.34 -48.13
N ARG A 582 7.37 3.59 -47.88
CA ARG A 582 7.74 4.43 -46.73
C ARG A 582 7.15 5.82 -46.99
N GLN A 583 6.13 6.19 -46.21
CA GLN A 583 5.61 7.55 -46.29
C GLN A 583 6.73 8.52 -45.91
N GLN A 584 6.99 9.49 -46.78
CA GLN A 584 7.90 10.57 -46.43
C GLN A 584 7.29 11.35 -45.27
N PRO A 585 8.08 11.75 -44.27
CA PRO A 585 7.58 12.52 -43.15
C PRO A 585 6.91 13.80 -43.66
N SER A 586 5.65 14.02 -43.26
CA SER A 586 4.86 15.19 -43.69
C SER A 586 5.35 16.50 -43.10
N ARG A 587 6.20 16.43 -42.07
CA ARG A 587 6.90 17.58 -41.47
C ARG A 587 8.38 17.23 -41.35
N LEU A 588 9.20 17.89 -42.18
CA LEU A 588 10.64 17.94 -41.99
C LEU A 588 10.94 19.07 -41.01
N MET A 589 11.78 18.79 -40.02
CA MET A 589 12.29 19.82 -39.11
C MET A 589 13.25 20.70 -39.91
N ASP A 590 13.11 22.01 -39.78
CA ASP A 590 14.05 22.94 -40.40
C ASP A 590 15.39 22.97 -39.64
N GLU A 591 16.39 23.57 -40.29
CA GLU A 591 17.76 23.62 -39.78
C GLU A 591 17.86 24.51 -38.53
N ASP A 592 17.08 25.59 -38.45
CA ASP A 592 17.09 26.54 -37.33
C ASP A 592 16.49 25.92 -36.06
N ASP A 593 15.37 25.22 -36.19
CA ASP A 593 14.72 24.42 -35.15
C ASP A 593 15.67 23.32 -34.66
N ARG A 594 16.36 22.63 -35.57
CA ARG A 594 17.35 21.61 -35.23
C ARG A 594 18.48 22.20 -34.38
N TRP A 595 19.03 23.34 -34.78
CA TRP A 595 20.08 24.04 -34.03
C TRP A 595 19.59 24.56 -32.68
N HIS A 596 18.38 25.10 -32.63
CA HIS A 596 17.75 25.56 -31.40
C HIS A 596 17.58 24.42 -30.39
N LEU A 597 17.01 23.28 -30.82
CA LEU A 597 16.86 22.08 -29.98
C LEU A 597 18.21 21.50 -29.54
N LEU A 598 19.21 21.50 -30.42
CA LEU A 598 20.56 21.03 -30.07
C LEU A 598 21.19 21.92 -28.99
N LYS A 599 21.05 23.25 -29.13
CA LYS A 599 21.53 24.21 -28.13
C LYS A 599 20.82 24.02 -26.80
N GLN A 600 19.50 23.84 -26.80
CA GLN A 600 18.73 23.50 -25.60
C GLN A 600 19.25 22.22 -24.95
N CYS A 601 19.40 21.13 -25.70
CA CYS A 601 19.95 19.86 -25.19
C CYS A 601 21.33 20.05 -24.55
N LEU A 602 22.22 20.84 -25.18
CA LEU A 602 23.56 21.06 -24.66
C LEU A 602 23.64 21.99 -23.44
N THR A 603 22.66 22.86 -23.21
CA THR A 603 22.78 23.96 -22.23
C THR A 603 21.73 23.98 -21.13
N ASP A 604 20.51 23.52 -21.38
CA ASP A 604 19.41 23.62 -20.42
C ASP A 604 19.58 22.62 -19.28
N SER A 605 19.94 23.10 -18.08
CA SER A 605 20.10 22.26 -16.90
C SER A 605 18.80 21.85 -16.21
N THR A 606 17.65 22.35 -16.65
CA THR A 606 16.34 21.93 -16.13
C THR A 606 15.91 20.59 -16.70
N MET A 607 16.40 20.25 -17.90
CA MET A 607 16.20 18.96 -18.53
C MET A 607 17.08 17.88 -17.90
N ALA A 608 16.56 16.65 -17.86
CA ALA A 608 17.29 15.51 -17.36
C ALA A 608 18.54 15.24 -18.23
N PRO A 609 19.71 14.93 -17.63
CA PRO A 609 20.97 14.82 -18.36
C PRO A 609 20.98 13.70 -19.40
N ASP A 610 20.23 12.61 -19.15
CA ASP A 610 20.00 11.51 -20.08
C ASP A 610 19.22 11.97 -21.32
N THR A 611 18.13 12.72 -21.14
CA THR A 611 17.35 13.29 -22.25
C THR A 611 18.20 14.24 -23.11
N ARG A 612 18.97 15.10 -22.45
CA ARG A 612 19.87 16.07 -23.10
C ARG A 612 20.93 15.39 -23.96
N ALA A 613 21.58 14.35 -23.42
CA ALA A 613 22.63 13.64 -24.13
C ALA A 613 22.07 12.84 -25.31
N ALA A 614 20.95 12.14 -25.11
CA ALA A 614 20.28 11.40 -26.19
C ALA A 614 19.81 12.35 -27.30
N GLY A 615 19.16 13.46 -26.94
CA GLY A 615 18.72 14.49 -27.90
C GLY A 615 19.89 15.07 -28.69
N ALA A 616 21.00 15.40 -28.03
CA ALA A 616 22.20 15.92 -28.71
C ALA A 616 22.81 14.89 -29.68
N LEU A 617 22.85 13.61 -29.31
CA LEU A 617 23.33 12.54 -30.20
C LEU A 617 22.44 12.36 -31.44
N ILE A 618 21.12 12.46 -31.29
CA ILE A 618 20.16 12.40 -32.41
C ILE A 618 20.35 13.62 -33.32
N LEU A 619 20.34 14.82 -32.75
CA LEU A 619 20.33 16.08 -33.49
C LEU A 619 21.66 16.39 -34.19
N LEU A 620 22.78 15.92 -33.62
CA LEU A 620 24.11 16.18 -34.18
C LEU A 620 24.59 15.08 -35.13
N PHE A 621 24.36 13.80 -34.79
CA PHE A 621 24.91 12.66 -35.53
C PHE A 621 23.83 11.84 -36.26
N GLY A 622 22.56 12.23 -36.17
CA GLY A 622 21.46 11.48 -36.79
C GLY A 622 21.27 10.08 -36.18
N LEU A 623 21.77 9.84 -34.97
CA LEU A 623 21.68 8.52 -34.36
C LEU A 623 20.24 8.18 -34.02
N HIS A 624 19.77 7.04 -34.50
CA HIS A 624 18.43 6.58 -34.16
C HIS A 624 18.34 6.25 -32.67
N ALA A 625 17.22 6.58 -32.02
CA ALA A 625 17.01 6.30 -30.60
C ALA A 625 17.18 4.81 -30.27
N SER A 626 16.80 3.93 -31.22
CA SER A 626 17.02 2.48 -31.09
C SER A 626 18.49 2.09 -31.07
N HIS A 627 19.46 2.92 -31.46
CA HIS A 627 20.90 2.65 -31.34
C HIS A 627 21.49 3.27 -30.07
N ILE A 628 21.06 4.48 -29.72
CA ILE A 628 21.51 5.21 -28.52
C ILE A 628 21.29 4.36 -27.26
N ARG A 629 20.16 3.66 -27.22
CA ARG A 629 19.79 2.78 -26.09
C ARG A 629 20.73 1.58 -25.89
N TYR A 630 21.68 1.34 -26.78
CA TYR A 630 22.69 0.29 -26.72
C TYR A 630 24.11 0.81 -26.52
N LEU A 631 24.27 2.11 -26.24
CA LEU A 631 25.58 2.67 -25.99
C LEU A 631 26.06 2.28 -24.60
N THR A 632 27.30 1.82 -24.50
CA THR A 632 27.99 1.52 -23.24
C THR A 632 29.06 2.58 -22.96
N ALA A 633 29.41 2.77 -21.69
CA ALA A 633 30.46 3.71 -21.30
C ALA A 633 31.84 3.27 -21.81
N THR A 634 32.06 1.97 -22.08
CA THR A 634 33.29 1.46 -22.69
C THR A 634 33.50 1.93 -24.13
N GLN A 635 32.43 2.32 -24.83
CA GLN A 635 32.53 2.92 -26.16
C GLN A 635 33.00 4.39 -26.12
N LEU A 636 33.00 5.01 -24.94
CA LEU A 636 33.49 6.37 -24.73
C LEU A 636 34.97 6.33 -24.33
N THR A 637 35.83 6.87 -25.18
CA THR A 637 37.28 6.86 -24.94
C THR A 637 37.83 8.27 -24.99
N ARG A 638 38.92 8.52 -24.26
CA ARG A 638 39.67 9.77 -24.31
C ARG A 638 41.05 9.49 -24.92
N ARG A 639 41.43 10.23 -25.96
CA ARG A 639 42.71 10.13 -26.68
C ARG A 639 43.18 11.54 -27.02
N ASP A 640 44.42 11.87 -26.68
CA ASP A 640 45.06 13.16 -27.02
C ASP A 640 44.21 14.40 -26.66
N GLY A 641 43.63 14.39 -25.45
CA GLY A 641 42.75 15.48 -24.97
C GLY A 641 41.34 15.51 -25.57
N ASN A 642 41.08 14.72 -26.62
CA ASN A 642 39.79 14.61 -27.29
C ASN A 642 38.99 13.41 -26.77
N SER A 643 37.66 13.50 -26.86
CA SER A 643 36.76 12.38 -26.51
C SER A 643 36.13 11.79 -27.76
N TYR A 644 36.07 10.47 -27.83
CA TYR A 644 35.53 9.73 -28.97
C TYR A 644 34.43 8.78 -28.51
N LEU A 645 33.35 8.71 -29.29
CA LEU A 645 32.31 7.68 -29.16
C LEU A 645 32.48 6.66 -30.28
N THR A 646 32.76 5.40 -29.94
CA THR A 646 32.92 4.34 -30.94
C THR A 646 31.57 3.75 -31.30
N LEU A 647 31.11 3.95 -32.53
CA LEU A 647 29.91 3.34 -33.07
C LEU A 647 30.27 2.18 -33.98
N ASP A 648 29.90 0.97 -33.56
CA ASP A 648 30.24 -0.30 -34.21
C ASP A 648 31.76 -0.50 -34.36
N ARG A 649 32.36 0.07 -35.41
CA ARG A 649 33.81 0.04 -35.66
C ARG A 649 34.42 1.43 -35.91
N HIS A 650 33.62 2.50 -35.83
CA HIS A 650 34.03 3.85 -36.21
C HIS A 650 34.08 4.78 -34.99
N PRO A 651 35.26 5.31 -34.62
CA PRO A 651 35.36 6.33 -33.58
C PRO A 651 34.91 7.69 -34.11
N ILE A 652 33.95 8.32 -33.42
CA ILE A 652 33.45 9.65 -33.76
C ILE A 652 33.95 10.66 -32.75
N LEU A 653 34.58 11.74 -33.22
CA LEU A 653 35.03 12.84 -32.37
C LEU A 653 33.82 13.59 -31.78
N LEU A 654 33.81 13.74 -30.46
CA LEU A 654 32.73 14.41 -29.74
C LEU A 654 33.04 15.89 -29.47
N PRO A 655 32.10 16.81 -29.72
CA PRO A 655 32.25 18.19 -29.29
C PRO A 655 32.43 18.29 -27.75
N PRO A 656 33.25 19.21 -27.23
CA PRO A 656 33.62 19.25 -25.81
C PRO A 656 32.45 19.34 -24.83
N ARG A 657 31.35 20.01 -25.20
CA ARG A 657 30.13 20.09 -24.36
C ARG A 657 29.39 18.76 -24.28
N LEU A 658 29.25 18.07 -25.42
CA LEU A 658 28.63 16.76 -25.49
C LEU A 658 29.50 15.71 -24.79
N ALA A 659 30.82 15.76 -25.00
CA ALA A 659 31.78 14.91 -24.33
C ALA A 659 31.65 14.99 -22.80
N ARG A 660 31.61 16.21 -22.24
CA ARG A 660 31.40 16.40 -20.79
C ARG A 660 30.08 15.81 -20.32
N LEU A 661 29.00 16.01 -21.07
CA LEU A 661 27.69 15.48 -20.70
C LEU A 661 27.66 13.94 -20.72
N LEU A 662 28.29 13.30 -21.70
CA LEU A 662 28.38 11.84 -21.78
C LEU A 662 29.28 11.24 -20.70
N HIS A 663 30.42 11.87 -20.40
CA HIS A 663 31.29 11.46 -19.28
C HIS A 663 30.57 11.65 -17.94
N GLN A 664 29.85 12.75 -17.74
CA GLN A 664 29.00 12.94 -16.55
C GLN A 664 27.95 11.85 -16.40
N LEU A 665 27.34 11.38 -17.49
CA LEU A 665 26.39 10.27 -17.45
C LEU A 665 27.06 8.93 -17.13
N ALA A 666 28.26 8.69 -17.66
CA ALA A 666 29.03 7.49 -17.38
C ALA A 666 29.50 7.42 -15.92
N GLU A 667 29.82 8.58 -15.32
CA GLU A 667 30.32 8.70 -13.94
C GLU A 667 29.20 8.91 -12.91
N ALA A 668 28.00 9.34 -13.34
CA ALA A 668 26.89 9.61 -12.43
C ALA A 668 26.45 8.32 -11.72
N PRO A 669 26.39 8.30 -10.38
CA PRO A 669 25.77 7.19 -9.67
C PRO A 669 24.32 7.11 -10.14
N HIS A 670 23.96 6.00 -10.81
CA HIS A 670 22.64 5.80 -11.39
C HIS A 670 21.58 5.76 -10.26
N THR A 671 21.11 6.94 -9.87
CA THR A 671 20.26 7.21 -8.71
C THR A 671 18.86 6.60 -8.82
N ARG A 672 18.50 6.08 -10.00
CA ARG A 672 17.14 5.63 -10.33
C ARG A 672 16.88 4.14 -10.11
N ALA A 673 17.90 3.30 -9.94
CA ALA A 673 17.71 1.90 -9.58
C ALA A 673 18.60 1.53 -8.39
N ALA A 674 17.99 1.28 -7.24
CA ALA A 674 18.65 0.94 -5.97
C ALA A 674 19.59 -0.30 -6.00
N LEU A 675 19.71 -0.95 -7.15
CA LEU A 675 20.41 -2.22 -7.38
C LEU A 675 21.55 -2.09 -8.42
N THR A 676 21.91 -0.90 -8.89
CA THR A 676 22.82 -0.68 -10.04
C THR A 676 24.33 -0.78 -9.75
N ARG A 677 24.74 -1.20 -8.54
CA ARG A 677 26.17 -1.22 -8.16
C ARG A 677 26.82 -2.61 -8.16
N THR A 678 26.25 -3.61 -8.81
CA THR A 678 26.95 -4.89 -9.01
C THR A 678 27.79 -4.85 -10.28
N ASN A 679 29.10 -4.92 -10.06
CA ASN A 679 30.21 -4.72 -11.01
C ASN A 679 30.37 -5.86 -12.03
N ARG A 680 29.29 -6.40 -12.58
CA ARG A 680 29.31 -7.52 -13.55
C ARG A 680 28.54 -7.12 -14.82
N GLY A 681 29.26 -6.47 -15.73
CA GLY A 681 28.79 -6.09 -17.07
C GLY A 681 29.32 -4.73 -17.53
N GLU A 682 29.43 -4.51 -18.85
CA GLU A 682 29.77 -3.19 -19.40
C GLU A 682 28.68 -2.17 -18.99
N PRO A 683 29.03 -1.06 -18.32
CA PRO A 683 28.05 -0.09 -17.86
C PRO A 683 27.38 0.60 -19.05
N TRP A 684 26.05 0.60 -19.09
CA TRP A 684 25.29 1.29 -20.13
C TRP A 684 25.35 2.80 -19.95
N LEU A 685 25.51 3.54 -21.03
CA LEU A 685 25.52 5.00 -21.02
C LEU A 685 24.11 5.58 -20.77
N PHE A 686 23.07 4.82 -21.10
CA PHE A 686 21.65 5.19 -21.01
C PHE A 686 20.82 4.10 -20.30
N PRO A 687 20.95 3.94 -18.97
CA PRO A 687 20.20 2.92 -18.23
C PRO A 687 18.73 3.33 -18.05
N GLY A 688 17.80 2.38 -18.23
CA GLY A 688 16.38 2.58 -17.92
C GLY A 688 16.05 2.37 -16.44
N LEU A 689 14.76 2.55 -16.10
CA LEU A 689 14.22 2.43 -14.73
C LEU A 689 14.19 0.99 -14.18
N VAL A 690 14.29 0.00 -15.07
CA VAL A 690 14.44 -1.41 -14.75
C VAL A 690 15.89 -1.77 -15.08
N LEU A 691 16.58 -2.48 -14.19
CA LEU A 691 17.96 -2.97 -14.41
C LEU A 691 18.09 -3.56 -15.81
N GLN A 692 19.20 -3.25 -16.50
CA GLN A 692 19.52 -3.50 -17.93
C GLN A 692 18.37 -3.32 -18.96
N ARG A 693 17.23 -2.74 -18.58
CA ARG A 693 16.20 -2.31 -19.52
C ARG A 693 16.62 -0.96 -20.06
N ARG A 694 16.55 -0.87 -21.37
CA ARG A 694 16.90 0.29 -22.17
C ARG A 694 15.81 1.35 -22.05
N LEU A 695 16.16 2.64 -22.14
CA LEU A 695 15.19 3.74 -22.23
C LEU A 695 14.14 3.39 -23.29
N ALA A 696 12.86 3.45 -22.88
CA ALA A 696 11.70 3.23 -23.74
C ALA A 696 11.30 4.55 -24.40
#